data_AF-A0A2R4QNQ8-F1
#
_entry.id   AF-A0A2R4QNQ8-F1
#
_cell.length_a   1.000
_cell.length_b   1.000
_cell.length_c   1.000
_cell.angle_alpha   90.00
_cell.angle_beta   90.00
_cell.angle_gamma   90.00
#
_symmetry.space_group_name_H-M   'P 1'
#
loop_
_entity.id
_entity.type
_entity.pdbx_description
1 polymer ?
#
loop_
_entity_poly.entity_id
_entity_poly.type
_entity_poly.pdbx_seq_one_letter_code
_entity_poly.pdbx_strand_id
1 'polypeptide(L)'
;MLPAAVLLLVSQLASAAAQAGGRPPASCPTTCGNVSVPYPFGIGDGCSLPLPGFNLTCDQAPQHSPRLLLGDGGTLQVVEISLANSTVRAIDTAGAVNITYHGAPEGNGTWSGLGSGSGDTYVLSEERNQFVVTGCNVQGTLLGDSRNVIIGCSSFCSIKDIWINPVVNTSGGDGTVACSGVGCCQTPIPIGRPNYTVEFKYLDLEYMGKLPTALRIAERGWFDGVAAQMLNESATDAQVQQVPAPVVLEWVVASTPVAPPGSTAAEDTGNWSCPVDAARSACRSSHSTCHNVTGNYRNGYVCRCQDGYDGNPYLAGDGGCQDIDECALPGKYFGSTYKHGMVGTSAGGHGNPYTADGCVKTSLGLSVGLGVDSGAGLLVLDLGSAFVTRGIKNRRARMLKQKFFIQNRGHLLQQLVSQNTDISERMIIPPVEPEKATNTFDNARKLGGGDGTVYKGILSTCTLFGCCLETEMPLLVYEFISNGTLYDHLHVEGATPLGWDHRPRIATETARALAYLHMAVFFPIVQRDVKSSNILLDGSLMAKTLCTTTREDSDVYSFGVVLIELLTRKKSFSYGSTENDSLIAQFTSLLTHGNLSCVLDPQIMEEGGKEVNEVAALAAMCMKLKAEERPTMRRDIMHR
;
A
#
# COMPACT_ATOMS: atom_id res chain seq x y z
N MET A 1 58.67 28.52 -39.92
CA MET A 1 57.71 27.42 -40.18
C MET A 1 57.29 26.65 -38.91
N LEU A 2 57.54 27.17 -37.70
CA LEU A 2 57.11 26.55 -36.44
C LEU A 2 55.82 27.12 -35.78
N PRO A 3 55.30 28.34 -36.07
CA PRO A 3 54.14 28.85 -35.33
C PRO A 3 52.78 28.36 -35.87
N ALA A 4 52.71 27.97 -37.15
CA ALA A 4 51.45 27.50 -37.77
C ALA A 4 51.07 26.08 -37.34
N ALA A 5 52.06 25.21 -37.08
CA ALA A 5 51.81 23.84 -36.62
C ALA A 5 51.29 23.79 -35.17
N VAL A 6 51.76 24.71 -34.30
CA VAL A 6 51.31 24.79 -32.91
C VAL A 6 49.86 25.30 -32.82
N LEU A 7 49.46 26.26 -33.67
CA LEU A 7 48.07 26.73 -33.73
C LEU A 7 47.08 25.67 -34.24
N LEU A 8 47.51 24.82 -35.19
CA LEU A 8 46.70 23.69 -35.65
C LEU A 8 46.56 22.60 -34.59
N LEU A 9 47.63 22.29 -33.84
CA LEU A 9 47.57 21.34 -32.71
C LEU A 9 46.71 21.85 -31.55
N VAL A 10 46.71 23.15 -31.26
CA VAL A 10 45.84 23.74 -30.23
C VAL A 10 44.38 23.78 -30.69
N SER A 11 44.10 23.96 -31.98
CA SER A 11 42.72 23.87 -32.53
C SER A 11 42.16 22.45 -32.59
N GLN A 12 43.01 21.42 -32.78
CA GLN A 12 42.58 20.02 -32.78
C GLN A 12 42.36 19.48 -31.36
N LEU A 13 43.04 20.04 -30.36
CA LEU A 13 42.78 19.75 -28.94
C LEU A 13 41.54 20.49 -28.40
N ALA A 14 41.15 21.63 -28.98
CA ALA A 14 39.93 22.35 -28.59
C ALA A 14 38.63 21.61 -28.99
N SER A 15 38.64 20.86 -30.09
CA SER A 15 37.48 20.05 -30.50
C SER A 15 37.34 18.73 -29.73
N ALA A 16 38.42 18.25 -29.09
CA ALA A 16 38.38 17.08 -28.22
C ALA A 16 38.03 17.42 -26.75
N ALA A 17 38.28 18.66 -26.30
CA ALA A 17 37.94 19.11 -24.96
C ALA A 17 36.45 19.47 -24.77
N ALA A 18 35.67 19.61 -25.86
CA ALA A 18 34.24 19.91 -25.80
C ALA A 18 33.38 18.73 -25.28
N GLN A 19 33.94 17.53 -25.13
CA GLN A 19 33.28 16.38 -24.47
C GLN A 19 33.71 16.18 -23.00
N ALA A 20 34.54 17.06 -22.43
CA ALA A 20 34.91 16.99 -21.02
C ALA A 20 33.95 17.74 -20.08
N GLY A 21 33.16 18.69 -20.61
CA GLY A 21 32.12 19.41 -19.87
C GLY A 21 30.79 18.68 -19.96
N GLY A 22 30.28 18.16 -18.85
CA GLY A 22 29.03 17.37 -18.77
C GLY A 22 27.75 18.15 -18.93
N ARG A 23 27.73 19.07 -19.90
CA ARG A 23 26.56 19.85 -20.25
C ARG A 23 26.30 19.63 -21.74
N PRO A 24 25.09 19.21 -22.13
CA PRO A 24 24.73 19.15 -23.54
C PRO A 24 24.90 20.54 -24.17
N PRO A 25 25.18 20.63 -25.49
CA PRO A 25 25.29 21.90 -26.19
C PRO A 25 24.11 22.83 -25.87
N ALA A 26 24.36 24.13 -25.70
CA ALA A 26 23.31 25.10 -25.40
C ALA A 26 22.23 25.21 -26.51
N SER A 27 22.54 24.70 -27.70
CA SER A 27 21.62 24.60 -28.84
C SER A 27 20.64 23.42 -28.76
N CYS A 28 20.76 22.54 -27.77
CA CYS A 28 19.89 21.37 -27.63
C CYS A 28 18.47 21.78 -27.18
N PRO A 29 17.42 21.27 -27.84
CA PRO A 29 16.05 21.49 -27.38
C PRO A 29 15.83 20.92 -25.98
N THR A 30 15.37 21.75 -25.06
CA THR A 30 15.06 21.36 -23.66
C THR A 30 13.57 21.07 -23.44
N THR A 31 12.74 21.27 -24.46
CA THR A 31 11.30 21.06 -24.41
C THR A 31 10.79 20.52 -25.75
N CYS A 32 9.71 19.74 -25.71
CA CYS A 32 8.93 19.36 -26.89
C CYS A 32 7.45 19.54 -26.53
N GLY A 33 6.81 20.55 -27.14
CA GLY A 33 5.48 20.97 -26.72
C GLY A 33 5.50 21.45 -25.27
N ASN A 34 4.65 20.86 -24.42
CA ASN A 34 4.56 21.18 -22.99
C ASN A 34 5.45 20.29 -22.10
N VAL A 35 6.22 19.37 -22.69
CA VAL A 35 7.03 18.41 -21.94
C VAL A 35 8.45 18.94 -21.83
N SER A 36 8.96 19.01 -20.60
CA SER A 36 10.37 19.29 -20.33
C SER A 36 11.21 18.04 -20.55
N VAL A 37 12.32 18.19 -21.26
CA VAL A 37 13.27 17.10 -21.57
C VAL A 37 14.59 17.39 -20.87
N PRO A 38 14.76 16.92 -19.62
CA PRO A 38 16.00 17.10 -18.90
C PRO A 38 17.04 16.04 -19.30
N TYR A 39 18.32 16.41 -19.30
CA TYR A 39 19.42 15.45 -19.40
C TYR A 39 19.29 14.39 -18.28
N PRO A 40 19.49 13.08 -18.50
CA PRO A 40 20.23 12.44 -19.59
C PRO A 40 19.44 12.27 -20.89
N PHE A 41 18.15 12.61 -20.90
CA PHE A 41 17.33 12.59 -22.11
C PHE A 41 17.65 13.79 -22.99
N GLY A 42 17.47 13.62 -24.30
CA GLY A 42 17.70 14.70 -25.25
C GLY A 42 17.03 14.43 -26.59
N ILE A 43 16.89 15.50 -27.38
CA ILE A 43 16.32 15.47 -28.72
C ILE A 43 17.42 15.83 -29.70
N GLY A 44 17.71 14.92 -30.62
CA GLY A 44 18.73 15.11 -31.65
C GLY A 44 20.14 14.68 -31.22
N ASP A 45 21.02 14.62 -32.21
CA ASP A 45 22.35 14.03 -32.06
C ASP A 45 23.24 14.82 -31.08
N GLY A 46 23.80 14.11 -30.11
CA GLY A 46 24.70 14.68 -29.09
C GLY A 46 24.00 15.48 -27.98
N CYS A 47 22.66 15.49 -27.94
CA CYS A 47 21.89 16.18 -26.90
C CYS A 47 21.50 15.29 -25.71
N SER A 48 21.58 13.97 -25.88
CA SER A 48 21.29 12.97 -24.86
C SER A 48 22.57 12.28 -24.37
N LEU A 49 22.45 11.50 -23.29
CA LEU A 49 23.47 10.55 -22.91
C LEU A 49 23.65 9.53 -24.06
N PRO A 50 24.89 9.23 -24.51
CA PRO A 50 25.14 8.38 -25.67
C PRO A 50 24.95 6.88 -25.32
N LEU A 51 23.76 6.55 -24.84
CA LEU A 51 23.28 5.22 -24.51
C LEU A 51 21.89 5.02 -25.12
N PRO A 52 21.55 3.79 -25.54
CA PRO A 52 20.24 3.50 -26.10
C PRO A 52 19.10 3.94 -25.18
N GLY A 53 18.01 4.41 -25.76
CA GLY A 53 16.79 4.80 -25.04
C GLY A 53 16.75 6.24 -24.51
N PHE A 54 17.87 6.95 -24.38
CA PHE A 54 17.85 8.35 -23.91
C PHE A 54 17.66 9.39 -25.02
N ASN A 55 17.84 9.00 -26.29
CA ASN A 55 17.48 9.83 -27.43
C ASN A 55 15.97 9.74 -27.68
N LEU A 56 15.29 10.89 -27.62
CA LEU A 56 13.85 11.00 -27.81
C LEU A 56 13.53 11.70 -29.12
N THR A 57 12.42 11.32 -29.75
CA THR A 57 11.96 11.94 -30.99
C THR A 57 10.87 12.96 -30.68
N CYS A 58 11.05 14.22 -31.10
CA CYS A 58 9.99 15.23 -31.04
C CYS A 58 9.31 15.28 -32.41
N ASP A 59 8.11 14.72 -32.51
CA ASP A 59 7.29 14.78 -33.73
C ASP A 59 6.61 16.15 -33.81
N GLN A 60 7.00 16.92 -34.84
CA GLN A 60 6.54 18.29 -35.09
C GLN A 60 5.68 18.38 -36.37
N ALA A 61 4.83 17.38 -36.64
CA ALA A 61 3.97 17.43 -37.82
C ALA A 61 3.02 18.67 -37.79
N PRO A 62 2.79 19.35 -38.92
CA PRO A 62 1.97 20.57 -38.97
C PRO A 62 0.50 20.40 -38.56
N GLN A 63 0.02 19.16 -38.45
CA GLN A 63 -1.38 18.81 -38.27
C GLN A 63 -1.78 18.58 -36.80
N HIS A 64 -0.82 18.52 -35.88
CA HIS A 64 -1.08 18.34 -34.45
C HIS A 64 -0.06 19.09 -33.58
N SER A 65 -0.35 19.21 -32.29
CA SER A 65 0.62 19.74 -31.33
C SER A 65 1.87 18.86 -31.27
N PRO A 66 3.07 19.40 -31.01
CA PRO A 66 4.29 18.60 -30.92
C PRO A 66 4.18 17.46 -29.90
N ARG A 67 4.59 16.25 -30.29
CA ARG A 67 4.51 15.04 -29.45
C ARG A 67 5.90 14.49 -29.21
N LEU A 68 6.25 14.29 -27.93
CA LEU A 68 7.49 13.64 -27.55
C LEU A 68 7.27 12.13 -27.56
N LEU A 69 8.04 11.40 -28.35
CA LEU A 69 7.93 9.95 -28.51
C LEU A 69 9.15 9.25 -27.92
N LEU A 70 8.91 8.09 -27.31
CA LEU A 70 9.95 7.25 -26.73
C LEU A 70 10.56 6.34 -27.80
N GLY A 71 11.84 6.58 -28.14
CA GLY A 71 12.59 5.81 -29.14
C GLY A 71 12.23 6.12 -30.59
N ASP A 72 13.04 5.61 -31.52
CA ASP A 72 12.86 5.84 -32.96
C ASP A 72 11.65 5.05 -33.49
N GLY A 73 10.51 5.73 -33.66
CA GLY A 73 9.26 5.14 -34.19
C GLY A 73 8.36 4.48 -33.13
N GLY A 74 8.52 4.81 -31.85
CA GLY A 74 7.70 4.26 -30.77
C GLY A 74 6.25 4.78 -30.74
N THR A 75 5.34 3.96 -30.19
CA THR A 75 3.90 4.30 -30.03
C THR A 75 3.57 5.02 -28.71
N LEU A 76 4.55 5.12 -27.82
CA LEU A 76 4.42 5.73 -26.50
C LEU A 76 4.77 7.22 -26.56
N GLN A 77 3.79 8.06 -26.23
CA GLN A 77 3.94 9.50 -26.13
C GLN A 77 4.36 9.88 -24.70
N VAL A 78 5.58 10.37 -24.51
CA VAL A 78 6.07 10.84 -23.22
C VAL A 78 5.33 12.10 -22.80
N VAL A 79 4.83 12.13 -21.56
CA VAL A 79 4.16 13.30 -20.97
C VAL A 79 4.90 13.87 -19.77
N GLU A 80 5.71 13.06 -19.09
CA GLU A 80 6.49 13.50 -17.93
C GLU A 80 7.75 12.65 -17.75
N ILE A 81 8.85 13.29 -17.39
CA ILE A 81 10.12 12.65 -17.04
C ILE A 81 10.50 13.11 -15.63
N SER A 82 10.55 12.18 -14.68
CA SER A 82 10.91 12.48 -13.28
C SER A 82 12.28 11.94 -12.92
N LEU A 83 13.30 12.81 -12.89
CA LEU A 83 14.66 12.41 -12.51
C LEU A 83 14.73 11.91 -11.06
N ALA A 84 13.99 12.55 -10.16
CA ALA A 84 13.95 12.20 -8.73
C ALA A 84 13.46 10.76 -8.49
N ASN A 85 12.39 10.36 -9.20
CA ASN A 85 11.82 9.02 -9.08
C ASN A 85 12.41 8.02 -10.07
N SER A 86 13.17 8.49 -11.06
CA SER A 86 13.69 7.67 -12.16
C SER A 86 12.58 7.00 -13.00
N THR A 87 11.48 7.72 -13.22
CA THR A 87 10.28 7.23 -13.94
C THR A 87 9.88 8.11 -15.14
N VAL A 88 9.61 7.50 -16.29
CA VAL A 88 9.00 8.15 -17.46
C VAL A 88 7.52 7.79 -17.49
N ARG A 89 6.66 8.80 -17.44
CA ARG A 89 5.22 8.62 -17.66
C ARG A 89 4.91 8.88 -19.12
N ALA A 90 4.30 7.90 -19.78
CA ALA A 90 3.96 7.97 -21.20
C ALA A 90 2.50 7.56 -21.42
N ILE A 91 1.93 7.91 -22.57
CA ILE A 91 0.61 7.51 -23.01
C ILE A 91 0.76 6.52 -24.16
N ASP A 92 0.19 5.33 -23.99
CA ASP A 92 0.02 4.38 -25.07
C ASP A 92 -1.13 4.83 -25.97
N THR A 93 -0.78 5.39 -27.11
CA THR A 93 -1.74 5.92 -28.10
C THR A 93 -2.26 4.85 -29.04
N ALA A 94 -1.58 3.70 -29.15
CA ALA A 94 -2.13 2.54 -29.84
C ALA A 94 -3.30 1.95 -29.04
N GLY A 95 -3.30 2.18 -27.73
CA GLY A 95 -4.36 1.81 -26.81
C GLY A 95 -4.33 0.31 -26.55
N ALA A 96 -5.07 -0.47 -27.32
CA ALA A 96 -5.15 -1.91 -27.13
C ALA A 96 -3.94 -2.69 -27.57
N VAL A 97 -3.63 -3.75 -26.82
CA VAL A 97 -2.83 -4.85 -27.36
C VAL A 97 -3.57 -5.41 -28.58
N ASN A 98 -2.95 -5.30 -29.74
CA ASN A 98 -3.52 -5.84 -30.97
C ASN A 98 -3.41 -7.37 -30.95
N ILE A 99 -4.56 -8.06 -30.91
CA ILE A 99 -4.65 -9.51 -30.83
C ILE A 99 -4.83 -10.09 -32.23
N THR A 100 -3.91 -10.97 -32.64
CA THR A 100 -4.00 -11.78 -33.84
C THR A 100 -4.66 -13.11 -33.50
N TYR A 101 -5.74 -13.46 -34.19
CA TYR A 101 -6.48 -14.70 -33.98
C TYR A 101 -6.06 -15.75 -35.01
N HIS A 102 -5.69 -16.94 -34.54
CA HIS A 102 -5.30 -18.07 -35.41
C HIS A 102 -6.39 -19.14 -35.50
N GLY A 103 -7.66 -18.72 -35.35
CA GLY A 103 -8.83 -19.57 -35.19
C GLY A 103 -9.40 -19.37 -33.78
N ALA A 104 -10.59 -18.78 -33.67
CA ALA A 104 -11.28 -18.58 -32.40
C ALA A 104 -11.42 -19.93 -31.65
N PRO A 105 -11.29 -19.98 -30.31
CA PRO A 105 -11.46 -18.88 -29.34
C PRO A 105 -10.16 -18.21 -28.83
N GLU A 106 -9.01 -18.47 -29.44
CA GLU A 106 -7.71 -18.06 -28.91
C GLU A 106 -6.96 -17.10 -29.86
N GLY A 107 -6.22 -16.18 -29.26
CA GLY A 107 -5.40 -15.21 -29.98
C GLY A 107 -4.18 -14.80 -29.17
N ASN A 108 -3.21 -14.22 -29.84
CA ASN A 108 -1.98 -13.73 -29.24
C ASN A 108 -1.69 -12.30 -29.68
N GLY A 109 -0.95 -11.58 -28.86
CA GLY A 109 -0.45 -10.25 -29.17
C GLY A 109 0.81 -9.98 -28.40
N THR A 110 1.38 -8.81 -28.62
CA THR A 110 2.55 -8.35 -27.88
C THR A 110 2.24 -6.97 -27.36
N TRP A 111 2.34 -6.80 -26.05
CA TRP A 111 2.40 -5.47 -25.49
C TRP A 111 3.87 -5.06 -25.43
N SER A 112 4.23 -4.17 -26.35
CA SER A 112 5.37 -3.24 -26.33
C SER A 112 5.75 -2.89 -27.78
N GLY A 113 5.76 -1.60 -28.10
CA GLY A 113 6.31 -1.03 -29.34
C GLY A 113 7.50 -0.12 -29.04
N LEU A 114 8.31 -0.45 -28.03
CA LEU A 114 9.60 0.18 -27.82
C LEU A 114 10.48 -0.28 -28.99
N GLY A 115 10.59 0.54 -30.05
CA GLY A 115 11.22 0.18 -31.33
C GLY A 115 12.52 -0.61 -31.15
N SER A 116 12.84 -1.44 -32.15
CA SER A 116 13.88 -2.49 -32.16
C SER A 116 15.34 -2.08 -31.79
N GLY A 117 15.55 -0.94 -31.14
CA GLY A 117 16.82 -0.46 -30.60
C GLY A 117 16.79 0.07 -29.14
N SER A 118 15.65 0.09 -28.44
CA SER A 118 15.58 0.54 -27.02
C SER A 118 15.58 -0.59 -25.98
N GLY A 119 15.96 -1.80 -26.42
CA GLY A 119 15.64 -3.09 -25.80
C GLY A 119 15.99 -3.27 -24.32
N ASP A 120 16.86 -2.44 -23.75
CA ASP A 120 17.29 -2.65 -22.37
C ASP A 120 17.03 -1.44 -21.47
N THR A 121 16.60 -0.27 -21.96
CA THR A 121 16.63 0.96 -21.13
C THR A 121 15.40 1.23 -20.27
N TYR A 122 14.30 0.52 -20.48
CA TYR A 122 13.04 0.75 -19.75
C TYR A 122 12.39 -0.56 -19.33
N VAL A 123 11.79 -0.57 -18.14
CA VAL A 123 10.89 -1.64 -17.68
C VAL A 123 9.59 -1.03 -17.20
N LEU A 124 8.50 -1.76 -17.29
CA LEU A 124 7.23 -1.34 -16.72
C LEU A 124 7.34 -1.30 -15.19
N SER A 125 6.88 -0.21 -14.55
CA SER A 125 6.85 -0.09 -13.09
C SER A 125 5.79 -1.04 -12.49
N GLU A 126 6.23 -1.96 -11.64
CA GLU A 126 5.37 -2.95 -10.97
C GLU A 126 4.37 -2.29 -10.00
N GLU A 127 4.82 -1.24 -9.31
CA GLU A 127 4.04 -0.54 -8.29
C GLU A 127 3.00 0.42 -8.88
N ARG A 128 3.27 0.93 -10.09
CA ARG A 128 2.48 2.00 -10.70
C ARG A 128 1.56 1.54 -11.80
N ASN A 129 1.77 0.35 -12.37
CA ASN A 129 0.94 -0.18 -13.45
C ASN A 129 0.10 -1.39 -13.01
N GLN A 130 -0.93 -1.66 -13.80
CA GLN A 130 -1.83 -2.80 -13.69
C GLN A 130 -2.22 -3.29 -15.07
N PHE A 131 -2.60 -4.57 -15.13
CA PHE A 131 -3.15 -5.22 -16.31
C PHE A 131 -4.67 -5.23 -16.21
N VAL A 132 -5.33 -4.76 -17.27
CA VAL A 132 -6.79 -4.60 -17.34
C VAL A 132 -7.33 -5.36 -18.55
N VAL A 133 -8.37 -6.15 -18.32
CA VAL A 133 -9.08 -6.92 -19.34
C VAL A 133 -10.55 -6.53 -19.28
N THR A 134 -11.14 -6.17 -20.42
CA THR A 134 -12.59 -5.97 -20.56
C THR A 134 -13.18 -6.95 -21.56
N GLY A 135 -14.46 -7.28 -21.36
CA GLY A 135 -15.18 -8.26 -22.18
C GLY A 135 -15.93 -9.28 -21.31
N CYS A 136 -16.77 -10.08 -21.95
CA CYS A 136 -17.56 -11.11 -21.28
C CYS A 136 -16.95 -12.50 -21.48
N ASN A 137 -16.76 -13.24 -20.39
CA ASN A 137 -16.25 -14.61 -20.38
C ASN A 137 -14.91 -14.73 -21.11
N VAL A 138 -13.97 -13.86 -20.76
CA VAL A 138 -12.66 -13.75 -21.39
C VAL A 138 -11.54 -13.85 -20.36
N GLN A 139 -10.37 -14.29 -20.82
CA GLN A 139 -9.13 -14.30 -20.06
C GLN A 139 -8.00 -13.71 -20.89
N GLY A 140 -7.31 -12.72 -20.31
CA GLY A 140 -6.02 -12.23 -20.78
C GLY A 140 -4.90 -12.77 -19.89
N THR A 141 -3.79 -13.17 -20.50
CA THR A 141 -2.63 -13.71 -19.78
C THR A 141 -1.37 -13.01 -20.27
N LEU A 142 -0.58 -12.45 -19.34
CA LEU A 142 0.75 -11.93 -19.62
C LEU A 142 1.77 -13.05 -19.46
N LEU A 143 2.63 -13.20 -20.46
CA LEU A 143 3.68 -14.20 -20.54
C LEU A 143 5.06 -13.54 -20.65
N GLY A 144 6.06 -14.20 -20.06
CA GLY A 144 7.47 -13.88 -20.30
C GLY A 144 8.03 -14.51 -21.58
N ASP A 145 9.31 -14.26 -21.87
CA ASP A 145 9.98 -14.71 -23.11
C ASP A 145 9.98 -16.23 -23.30
N SER A 146 10.02 -16.99 -22.20
CA SER A 146 9.94 -18.46 -22.23
C SER A 146 8.49 -18.99 -22.19
N ARG A 147 7.50 -18.13 -22.45
CA ARG A 147 6.06 -18.41 -22.29
C ARG A 147 5.65 -18.83 -20.89
N ASN A 148 6.44 -18.48 -19.88
CA ASN A 148 6.04 -18.66 -18.49
C ASN A 148 4.93 -17.66 -18.15
N VAL A 149 3.88 -18.15 -17.49
CA VAL A 149 2.77 -17.30 -17.04
C VAL A 149 3.28 -16.35 -15.96
N ILE A 150 3.12 -15.05 -16.21
CA ILE A 150 3.42 -14.00 -15.23
C ILE A 150 2.16 -13.70 -14.43
N ILE A 151 1.07 -13.39 -15.13
CA ILE A 151 -0.23 -13.15 -14.50
C ILE A 151 -1.38 -13.36 -15.47
N GLY A 152 -2.54 -13.76 -14.96
CA GLY A 152 -3.79 -13.84 -15.70
C GLY A 152 -4.86 -12.93 -15.10
N CYS A 153 -5.76 -12.43 -15.94
CA CYS A 153 -6.93 -11.67 -15.54
C CYS A 153 -8.14 -12.19 -16.33
N SER A 154 -9.19 -12.60 -15.62
CA SER A 154 -10.40 -13.16 -16.22
C SER A 154 -11.63 -12.36 -15.82
N SER A 155 -12.50 -12.10 -16.78
CA SER A 155 -13.76 -11.40 -16.61
C SER A 155 -14.92 -12.32 -16.97
N PHE A 156 -15.99 -12.29 -16.18
CA PHE A 156 -17.15 -13.15 -16.35
C PHE A 156 -18.42 -12.31 -16.54
N CYS A 157 -19.34 -12.79 -17.36
CA CYS A 157 -20.69 -12.22 -17.49
C CYS A 157 -21.69 -13.37 -17.33
N SER A 158 -22.43 -13.37 -16.22
CA SER A 158 -23.47 -14.36 -15.96
C SER A 158 -24.86 -13.76 -16.18
N ILE A 159 -25.80 -14.62 -16.58
CA ILE A 159 -27.23 -14.34 -16.50
C ILE A 159 -27.85 -15.32 -15.49
N LYS A 160 -28.85 -14.87 -14.72
CA LYS A 160 -29.81 -15.77 -14.05
C LYS A 160 -30.97 -16.02 -15.00
N ASP A 161 -31.60 -17.20 -14.96
CA ASP A 161 -32.76 -17.65 -15.78
C ASP A 161 -33.97 -16.69 -15.90
N ILE A 162 -33.95 -15.52 -15.25
CA ILE A 162 -34.99 -14.50 -15.18
C ILE A 162 -34.63 -13.23 -16.00
N TRP A 163 -33.36 -13.01 -16.37
CA TRP A 163 -32.92 -11.79 -17.07
C TRP A 163 -32.63 -12.05 -18.56
N ILE A 164 -32.98 -11.10 -19.43
CA ILE A 164 -32.81 -11.21 -20.90
C ILE A 164 -31.44 -10.67 -21.37
N ASN A 165 -30.74 -9.92 -20.53
CA ASN A 165 -29.43 -9.29 -20.80
C ASN A 165 -28.38 -9.70 -19.76
N PRO A 166 -27.07 -9.73 -20.11
CA PRO A 166 -26.00 -10.02 -19.16
C PRO A 166 -26.01 -9.02 -18.00
N VAL A 167 -25.77 -9.49 -16.78
CA VAL A 167 -25.70 -8.61 -15.60
C VAL A 167 -24.39 -7.84 -15.66
N VAL A 168 -24.33 -6.74 -16.40
CA VAL A 168 -23.21 -5.80 -16.33
C VAL A 168 -23.61 -4.74 -15.31
N ASN A 169 -23.05 -4.80 -14.10
CA ASN A 169 -23.39 -3.85 -13.05
C ASN A 169 -22.74 -2.48 -13.34
N THR A 170 -23.42 -1.65 -14.13
CA THR A 170 -23.00 -0.29 -14.48
C THR A 170 -23.58 0.77 -13.54
N SER A 171 -24.33 0.37 -12.50
CA SER A 171 -24.96 1.32 -11.57
C SER A 171 -24.74 0.92 -10.12
N GLY A 172 -23.56 1.24 -9.60
CA GLY A 172 -23.50 1.67 -8.20
C GLY A 172 -24.34 2.95 -8.10
N GLY A 173 -25.21 3.06 -7.09
CA GLY A 173 -26.21 4.12 -6.93
C GLY A 173 -25.71 5.57 -6.84
N ASP A 174 -24.46 5.84 -7.22
CA ASP A 174 -23.81 7.16 -7.28
C ASP A 174 -23.12 7.43 -8.63
N GLY A 175 -23.42 6.66 -9.69
CA GLY A 175 -22.91 6.93 -11.06
C GLY A 175 -21.44 6.57 -11.30
N THR A 176 -20.71 6.06 -10.31
CA THR A 176 -19.34 5.54 -10.48
C THR A 176 -19.37 4.07 -10.90
N VAL A 177 -19.04 3.79 -12.17
CA VAL A 177 -18.85 2.43 -12.67
C VAL A 177 -17.50 1.92 -12.18
N ALA A 178 -17.49 0.92 -11.29
CA ALA A 178 -16.27 0.34 -10.73
C ALA A 178 -16.10 -1.12 -11.15
N CYS A 179 -14.84 -1.55 -11.37
CA CYS A 179 -14.57 -2.91 -11.82
C CYS A 179 -14.83 -3.94 -10.73
N SER A 180 -15.89 -4.73 -10.87
CA SER A 180 -16.34 -5.71 -9.86
C SER A 180 -16.02 -7.17 -10.24
N GLY A 181 -15.20 -7.40 -11.26
CA GLY A 181 -14.95 -8.75 -11.83
C GLY A 181 -16.00 -9.18 -12.87
N VAL A 182 -16.98 -8.32 -13.14
CA VAL A 182 -18.07 -8.56 -14.08
C VAL A 182 -17.91 -7.64 -15.29
N GLY A 183 -17.66 -8.20 -16.47
CA GLY A 183 -17.35 -7.44 -17.69
C GLY A 183 -15.95 -6.80 -17.73
N CYS A 184 -15.23 -6.79 -16.61
CA CYS A 184 -13.83 -6.37 -16.51
C CYS A 184 -13.06 -7.18 -15.45
N CYS A 185 -11.74 -7.12 -15.56
CA CYS A 185 -10.79 -7.60 -14.58
C CYS A 185 -9.60 -6.62 -14.54
N GLN A 186 -9.14 -6.28 -13.33
CA GLN A 186 -7.91 -5.51 -13.12
C GLN A 186 -7.01 -6.25 -12.14
N THR A 187 -5.72 -6.33 -12.44
CA THR A 187 -4.76 -7.05 -11.62
C THR A 187 -3.39 -6.36 -11.62
N PRO A 188 -2.71 -6.21 -10.46
CA PRO A 188 -1.38 -5.59 -10.41
C PRO A 188 -0.35 -6.46 -11.14
N ILE A 189 0.61 -5.84 -11.83
CA ILE A 189 1.65 -6.59 -12.56
C ILE A 189 2.78 -6.92 -11.60
N PRO A 190 3.05 -8.21 -11.31
CA PRO A 190 4.00 -8.61 -10.27
C PRO A 190 5.46 -8.55 -10.72
N ILE A 191 5.69 -8.41 -12.03
CA ILE A 191 6.99 -8.53 -12.66
C ILE A 191 7.08 -7.52 -13.80
N GLY A 192 7.95 -6.51 -13.66
CA GLY A 192 8.21 -5.46 -14.63
C GLY A 192 9.14 -5.92 -15.73
N ARG A 193 8.72 -5.79 -16.99
CA ARG A 193 9.50 -6.18 -18.18
C ARG A 193 9.49 -5.08 -19.23
N PRO A 194 10.45 -5.08 -20.18
CA PRO A 194 10.42 -4.20 -21.34
C PRO A 194 9.27 -4.52 -22.30
N ASN A 195 8.86 -5.80 -22.33
CA ASN A 195 7.79 -6.31 -23.17
C ASN A 195 7.03 -7.45 -22.49
N TYR A 196 5.81 -7.70 -22.96
CA TYR A 196 5.03 -8.88 -22.61
C TYR A 196 4.45 -9.53 -23.86
N THR A 197 4.57 -10.84 -23.95
CA THR A 197 3.68 -11.61 -24.83
C THR A 197 2.32 -11.70 -24.12
N VAL A 198 1.24 -11.50 -24.87
CA VAL A 198 -0.11 -11.51 -24.35
C VAL A 198 -0.89 -12.63 -25.04
N GLU A 199 -1.44 -13.54 -24.25
CA GLU A 199 -2.39 -14.53 -24.73
C GLU A 199 -3.80 -14.13 -24.33
N PHE A 200 -4.73 -14.30 -25.26
CA PHE A 200 -6.13 -13.97 -25.07
C PHE A 200 -6.99 -15.17 -25.44
N LYS A 201 -8.00 -15.44 -24.60
CA LYS A 201 -8.89 -16.57 -24.75
C LYS A 201 -10.31 -16.22 -24.35
N TYR A 202 -11.28 -16.61 -25.17
CA TYR A 202 -12.66 -16.72 -24.73
C TYR A 202 -12.82 -18.00 -23.90
N LEU A 203 -13.24 -17.85 -22.65
CA LEU A 203 -13.58 -18.94 -21.74
C LEU A 203 -14.91 -19.57 -22.12
N ASP A 204 -15.83 -18.74 -22.61
CA ASP A 204 -17.10 -19.12 -23.20
C ASP A 204 -17.39 -18.21 -24.40
N LEU A 205 -18.00 -18.78 -25.44
CA LEU A 205 -18.46 -18.01 -26.61
C LEU A 205 -19.85 -17.39 -26.37
N GLU A 206 -20.53 -17.81 -25.30
CA GLU A 206 -21.76 -17.17 -24.86
C GLU A 206 -21.50 -15.68 -24.57
N TYR A 207 -22.21 -14.80 -25.28
CA TYR A 207 -22.10 -13.33 -25.20
C TYR A 207 -20.82 -12.72 -25.79
N MET A 208 -20.13 -13.42 -26.69
CA MET A 208 -19.06 -12.83 -27.49
C MET A 208 -19.54 -11.53 -28.17
N GLY A 209 -18.76 -10.45 -28.02
CA GLY A 209 -19.06 -9.14 -28.61
C GLY A 209 -20.18 -8.33 -27.94
N LYS A 210 -20.71 -8.78 -26.79
CA LYS A 210 -21.69 -7.98 -26.00
C LYS A 210 -21.06 -6.79 -25.29
N LEU A 211 -19.85 -6.97 -24.79
CA LEU A 211 -19.03 -5.89 -24.26
C LEU A 211 -17.77 -5.74 -25.11
N PRO A 212 -17.27 -4.50 -25.25
CA PRO A 212 -16.03 -4.26 -25.96
C PRO A 212 -14.87 -5.02 -25.34
N THR A 213 -14.17 -5.81 -26.17
CA THR A 213 -13.08 -6.64 -25.71
C THR A 213 -11.76 -5.91 -25.88
N ALA A 214 -11.05 -5.71 -24.78
CA ALA A 214 -9.81 -4.93 -24.77
C ALA A 214 -8.86 -5.42 -23.68
N LEU A 215 -7.58 -5.58 -24.05
CA LEU A 215 -6.49 -5.89 -23.13
C LEU A 215 -5.60 -4.65 -23.04
N ARG A 216 -5.28 -4.22 -21.82
CA ARG A 216 -4.53 -3.00 -21.54
C ARG A 216 -3.52 -3.20 -20.43
N ILE A 217 -2.41 -2.50 -20.56
CA ILE A 217 -1.52 -2.19 -19.46
C ILE A 217 -1.64 -0.70 -19.23
N ALA A 218 -1.91 -0.29 -17.99
CA ALA A 218 -2.16 1.12 -17.65
C ALA A 218 -1.72 1.44 -16.22
N GLU A 219 -1.55 2.73 -15.93
CA GLU A 219 -1.31 3.25 -14.59
C GLU A 219 -2.47 2.89 -13.66
N ARG A 220 -2.16 2.52 -12.41
CA ARG A 220 -3.16 2.14 -11.41
C ARG A 220 -4.16 3.30 -11.19
N GLY A 221 -5.45 2.95 -11.10
CA GLY A 221 -6.54 3.90 -10.94
C GLY A 221 -7.01 4.58 -12.25
N TRP A 222 -6.31 4.37 -13.38
CA TRP A 222 -6.77 4.90 -14.67
C TRP A 222 -8.14 4.34 -15.08
N PHE A 223 -8.35 3.03 -14.86
CA PHE A 223 -9.57 2.36 -15.32
C PHE A 223 -10.82 2.93 -14.65
N ASP A 224 -10.75 3.35 -13.39
CA ASP A 224 -11.89 3.92 -12.66
C ASP A 224 -12.44 5.20 -13.35
N GLY A 225 -11.58 5.96 -14.01
CA GLY A 225 -11.97 7.15 -14.77
C GLY A 225 -12.60 6.87 -16.14
N VAL A 226 -12.35 5.69 -16.72
CA VAL A 226 -12.81 5.33 -18.09
C VAL A 226 -13.74 4.11 -18.11
N ALA A 227 -14.01 3.49 -16.95
CA ALA A 227 -14.79 2.27 -16.83
C ALA A 227 -16.19 2.41 -17.43
N ALA A 228 -16.85 3.56 -17.23
CA ALA A 228 -18.16 3.84 -17.80
C ALA A 228 -18.16 3.83 -19.35
N GLN A 229 -17.07 4.27 -19.97
CA GLN A 229 -16.91 4.24 -21.43
C GLN A 229 -16.57 2.83 -21.90
N MET A 230 -15.67 2.12 -21.20
CA MET A 230 -15.17 0.81 -21.62
C MET A 230 -16.16 -0.34 -21.35
N LEU A 231 -17.09 -0.16 -20.41
CA LEU A 231 -18.16 -1.12 -20.07
C LEU A 231 -19.52 -0.76 -20.68
N ASN A 232 -19.52 0.11 -21.68
CA ASN A 232 -20.73 0.48 -22.40
C ASN A 232 -21.02 -0.55 -23.51
N GLU A 233 -22.15 -1.23 -23.43
CA GLU A 233 -22.63 -2.18 -24.44
C GLU A 233 -22.84 -1.54 -25.83
N SER A 234 -23.10 -0.22 -25.87
CA SER A 234 -23.27 0.52 -27.12
C SER A 234 -21.95 0.98 -27.73
N ALA A 235 -20.82 0.82 -27.02
CA ALA A 235 -19.52 1.17 -27.56
C ALA A 235 -19.02 0.07 -28.50
N THR A 236 -18.35 0.48 -29.58
CA THR A 236 -17.70 -0.46 -30.51
C THR A 236 -16.30 -0.85 -30.02
N ASP A 237 -15.83 -2.04 -30.39
CA ASP A 237 -14.46 -2.47 -30.12
C ASP A 237 -13.43 -1.43 -30.61
N ALA A 238 -13.63 -0.82 -31.78
CA ALA A 238 -12.73 0.21 -32.32
C ALA A 238 -12.66 1.47 -31.44
N GLN A 239 -13.78 1.92 -30.87
CA GLN A 239 -13.81 3.09 -29.98
C GLN A 239 -13.11 2.80 -28.65
N VAL A 240 -13.28 1.59 -28.11
CA VAL A 240 -12.63 1.19 -26.87
C VAL A 240 -11.15 0.91 -27.10
N GLN A 241 -10.78 0.32 -28.25
CA GLN A 241 -9.40 0.05 -28.65
C GLN A 241 -8.51 1.30 -28.69
N GLN A 242 -9.07 2.45 -29.06
CA GLN A 242 -8.34 3.72 -29.19
C GLN A 242 -8.29 4.56 -27.91
N VAL A 243 -8.87 4.11 -26.79
CA VAL A 243 -8.78 4.85 -25.52
C VAL A 243 -7.31 4.88 -25.06
N PRO A 244 -6.69 6.06 -24.91
CA PRO A 244 -5.29 6.17 -24.52
C PRO A 244 -5.08 5.70 -23.09
N ALA A 245 -4.04 4.89 -22.88
CA ALA A 245 -3.70 4.34 -21.57
C ALA A 245 -2.37 4.94 -21.08
N PRO A 246 -2.35 5.70 -19.96
CA PRO A 246 -1.10 6.14 -19.37
C PRO A 246 -0.35 4.93 -18.80
N VAL A 247 0.97 4.91 -18.95
CA VAL A 247 1.86 3.88 -18.43
C VAL A 247 3.06 4.55 -17.79
N VAL A 248 3.59 3.94 -16.73
CA VAL A 248 4.77 4.43 -16.01
C VAL A 248 5.93 3.45 -16.22
N LEU A 249 7.01 3.93 -16.81
CA LEU A 249 8.22 3.16 -17.05
C LEU A 249 9.32 3.60 -16.08
N GLU A 250 10.11 2.65 -15.62
CA GLU A 250 11.34 2.89 -14.85
C GLU A 250 12.56 2.73 -15.76
N TRP A 251 13.55 3.62 -15.61
CA TRP A 251 14.78 3.56 -16.40
C TRP A 251 16.01 3.36 -15.52
N VAL A 252 17.07 2.86 -16.16
CA VAL A 252 18.43 2.87 -15.62
C VAL A 252 19.43 3.20 -16.72
N VAL A 253 20.64 3.61 -16.34
CA VAL A 253 21.64 4.13 -17.29
C VAL A 253 22.34 3.01 -18.07
N ALA A 254 22.91 2.02 -17.39
CA ALA A 254 23.67 0.95 -18.01
C ALA A 254 22.95 -0.39 -17.81
N SER A 255 21.95 -0.63 -18.66
CA SER A 255 21.14 -1.82 -18.57
C SER A 255 21.83 -3.06 -19.12
N THR A 256 21.80 -4.15 -18.38
CA THR A 256 22.07 -5.48 -18.93
C THR A 256 20.90 -6.44 -18.62
N PRO A 257 20.42 -7.22 -19.62
CA PRO A 257 19.48 -8.30 -19.39
C PRO A 257 20.05 -9.33 -18.41
N VAL A 258 19.22 -9.79 -17.46
CA VAL A 258 19.61 -10.86 -16.54
C VAL A 258 19.55 -12.20 -17.28
N ALA A 259 20.68 -12.90 -17.37
CA ALA A 259 20.73 -14.21 -18.01
C ALA A 259 19.91 -15.25 -17.19
N PRO A 260 19.16 -16.17 -17.84
CA PRO A 260 18.45 -17.23 -17.14
C PRO A 260 19.40 -18.13 -16.33
N PRO A 261 18.97 -18.67 -15.18
CA PRO A 261 19.79 -19.62 -14.44
C PRO A 261 20.09 -20.86 -15.29
N GLY A 262 21.36 -21.06 -15.65
CA GLY A 262 21.84 -22.22 -16.42
C GLY A 262 22.43 -21.91 -17.81
N SER A 263 22.38 -20.67 -18.29
CA SER A 263 23.10 -20.30 -19.52
C SER A 263 24.54 -19.89 -19.21
N THR A 264 25.52 -20.55 -19.83
CA THR A 264 26.96 -20.17 -19.82
C THR A 264 27.22 -18.97 -20.75
N ALA A 265 26.40 -17.93 -20.66
CA ALA A 265 26.74 -16.64 -21.26
C ALA A 265 27.81 -16.01 -20.36
N ALA A 266 28.93 -15.68 -20.98
CA ALA A 266 30.18 -15.33 -20.32
C ALA A 266 30.02 -14.40 -19.12
N GLU A 267 30.69 -14.77 -18.02
CA GLU A 267 31.14 -13.87 -16.98
C GLU A 267 32.03 -12.78 -17.58
N ASP A 268 31.45 -11.79 -18.27
CA ASP A 268 32.09 -10.48 -18.34
C ASP A 268 31.89 -9.84 -16.97
N THR A 269 32.88 -10.06 -16.11
CA THR A 269 33.08 -9.47 -14.79
C THR A 269 33.37 -7.97 -14.91
N GLY A 270 32.44 -7.24 -15.53
CA GLY A 270 32.41 -5.79 -15.63
C GLY A 270 31.43 -5.15 -14.65
N ASN A 271 31.36 -5.65 -13.43
CA ASN A 271 30.83 -5.01 -12.21
C ASN A 271 29.76 -3.90 -12.43
N TRP A 272 28.51 -4.26 -12.79
CA TRP A 272 27.39 -3.30 -12.98
C TRP A 272 26.79 -2.77 -11.68
N SER A 273 27.67 -2.48 -10.73
CA SER A 273 27.44 -1.55 -9.64
C SER A 273 27.78 -0.14 -10.08
N CYS A 274 27.28 0.85 -9.34
CA CYS A 274 27.71 2.24 -9.39
C CYS A 274 29.20 2.36 -9.67
N PRO A 275 29.60 3.01 -10.79
CA PRO A 275 31.00 3.10 -11.15
C PRO A 275 31.79 3.76 -10.03
N VAL A 276 32.83 3.07 -9.55
CA VAL A 276 33.74 3.60 -8.52
C VAL A 276 34.59 4.76 -9.04
N ASP A 277 34.84 4.81 -10.35
CA ASP A 277 35.52 5.91 -11.01
C ASP A 277 34.53 7.01 -11.39
N ALA A 278 34.68 8.20 -10.82
CA ALA A 278 33.87 9.38 -11.15
C ALA A 278 33.92 9.74 -12.65
N ALA A 279 35.01 9.40 -13.34
CA ALA A 279 35.16 9.61 -14.79
C ALA A 279 34.28 8.66 -15.64
N ARG A 280 33.85 7.52 -15.07
CA ARG A 280 33.00 6.52 -15.73
C ARG A 280 31.54 6.59 -15.28
N SER A 281 31.25 7.35 -14.23
CA SER A 281 29.90 7.54 -13.71
C SER A 281 29.11 8.55 -14.54
N ALA A 282 27.86 8.22 -14.86
CA ALA A 282 26.92 9.20 -15.40
C ALA A 282 26.46 10.23 -14.35
N CYS A 283 26.70 9.98 -13.06
CA CYS A 283 26.37 10.90 -11.97
C CYS A 283 27.49 11.95 -11.86
N ARG A 284 27.27 13.13 -12.43
CA ARG A 284 28.31 14.17 -12.59
C ARG A 284 28.21 15.33 -11.60
N SER A 285 27.07 15.47 -10.93
CA SER A 285 26.87 16.52 -9.92
C SER A 285 27.71 16.26 -8.67
N SER A 286 28.24 17.31 -8.03
CA SER A 286 29.02 17.19 -6.78
C SER A 286 28.17 16.72 -5.59
N HIS A 287 26.86 16.99 -5.64
CA HIS A 287 25.88 16.57 -4.63
C HIS A 287 24.92 15.52 -5.16
N SER A 288 25.38 14.66 -6.08
CA SER A 288 24.63 13.46 -6.46
C SER A 288 25.23 12.19 -5.87
N THR A 289 24.37 11.18 -5.76
CA THR A 289 24.72 9.83 -5.35
C THR A 289 24.25 8.85 -6.42
N CYS A 290 25.04 7.80 -6.61
CA CYS A 290 24.68 6.72 -7.50
C CYS A 290 23.93 5.65 -6.70
N HIS A 291 22.82 5.19 -7.24
CA HIS A 291 22.01 4.11 -6.67
C HIS A 291 21.95 2.93 -7.62
N ASN A 292 22.34 1.76 -7.12
CA ASN A 292 22.16 0.50 -7.84
C ASN A 292 20.68 0.13 -7.90
N VAL A 293 20.27 -0.33 -9.07
CA VAL A 293 18.95 -0.88 -9.32
C VAL A 293 19.16 -2.32 -9.78
N THR A 294 18.73 -3.26 -8.95
CA THR A 294 18.78 -4.70 -9.21
C THR A 294 17.34 -5.20 -9.22
N GLY A 295 16.83 -5.50 -10.40
CA GLY A 295 15.49 -6.04 -10.61
C GLY A 295 15.53 -7.45 -11.20
N ASN A 296 14.36 -8.10 -11.25
CA ASN A 296 14.25 -9.48 -11.76
C ASN A 296 14.65 -9.63 -13.24
N TYR A 297 14.52 -8.57 -14.03
CA TYR A 297 14.75 -8.59 -15.49
C TYR A 297 15.84 -7.64 -15.96
N ARG A 298 16.40 -6.84 -15.05
CA ARG A 298 17.30 -5.77 -15.41
C ARG A 298 18.18 -5.35 -14.26
N ASN A 299 19.45 -5.10 -14.56
CA ASN A 299 20.40 -4.49 -13.66
C ASN A 299 20.95 -3.19 -14.23
N GLY A 300 21.28 -2.25 -13.36
CA GLY A 300 22.12 -1.09 -13.64
C GLY A 300 22.03 -0.07 -12.53
N TYR A 301 22.06 1.22 -12.85
CA TYR A 301 22.06 2.27 -11.83
C TYR A 301 21.37 3.56 -12.30
N VAL A 302 20.98 4.37 -11.31
CA VAL A 302 20.40 5.71 -11.48
C VAL A 302 21.15 6.71 -10.61
N CYS A 303 21.04 8.00 -10.94
CA CYS A 303 21.65 9.07 -10.17
C CYS A 303 20.56 9.87 -9.45
N ARG A 304 20.75 10.17 -8.17
CA ARG A 304 19.84 11.00 -7.37
C ARG A 304 20.60 12.12 -6.68
N CYS A 305 19.95 13.25 -6.47
CA CYS A 305 20.51 14.30 -5.62
C CYS A 305 20.53 13.83 -4.16
N GLN A 306 21.54 14.27 -3.41
CA GLN A 306 21.64 14.04 -1.97
C GLN A 306 20.48 14.74 -1.25
N ASP A 307 20.15 14.28 -0.05
CA ASP A 307 19.15 14.94 0.79
C ASP A 307 19.53 16.42 1.04
N GLY A 308 18.58 17.33 0.84
CA GLY A 308 18.80 18.78 0.89
C GLY A 308 19.17 19.41 -0.46
N TYR A 309 19.37 18.61 -1.51
CA TYR A 309 19.67 19.10 -2.85
C TYR A 309 18.60 18.68 -3.87
N ASP A 310 18.29 19.55 -4.82
CA ASP A 310 17.37 19.29 -5.94
C ASP A 310 17.99 19.75 -7.26
N GLY A 311 17.49 19.23 -8.38
CA GLY A 311 18.00 19.55 -9.71
C GLY A 311 18.43 18.31 -10.50
N ASN A 312 19.48 18.45 -11.31
CA ASN A 312 19.87 17.41 -12.25
C ASN A 312 21.14 16.67 -11.81
N PRO A 313 21.05 15.41 -11.32
CA PRO A 313 22.22 14.69 -10.82
C PRO A 313 23.22 14.25 -11.91
N TYR A 314 22.83 14.36 -13.18
CA TYR A 314 23.64 13.98 -14.35
C TYR A 314 24.46 15.14 -14.93
N LEU A 315 24.24 16.36 -14.46
CA LEU A 315 24.96 17.55 -14.89
C LEU A 315 25.97 17.99 -13.82
N ALA A 316 27.09 18.57 -14.25
CA ALA A 316 28.11 19.13 -13.36
C ALA A 316 27.94 20.66 -13.18
N GLY A 317 28.49 21.20 -12.10
CA GLY A 317 28.48 22.64 -11.80
C GLY A 317 27.07 23.18 -11.54
N ASP A 318 26.81 24.42 -11.96
CA ASP A 318 25.54 25.12 -11.70
C ASP A 318 24.32 24.48 -12.38
N GLY A 319 24.50 23.54 -13.31
CA GLY A 319 23.39 22.78 -13.89
C GLY A 319 23.01 21.53 -13.08
N GLY A 320 23.78 21.20 -12.05
CA GLY A 320 23.70 19.96 -11.28
C GLY A 320 22.64 19.97 -10.18
N CYS A 321 22.89 19.18 -9.12
CA CYS A 321 22.12 19.25 -7.88
C CYS A 321 22.53 20.51 -7.10
N GLN A 322 21.54 21.37 -6.85
CA GLN A 322 21.69 22.61 -6.11
C GLN A 322 21.06 22.48 -4.73
N ASP A 323 21.63 23.19 -3.78
CA ASP A 323 21.12 23.29 -2.42
C ASP A 323 19.71 23.89 -2.44
N ILE A 324 18.75 23.23 -1.79
CA ILE A 324 17.36 23.68 -1.75
C ILE A 324 17.28 24.83 -0.74
N ASP A 325 16.82 26.01 -1.15
CA ASP A 325 16.42 27.03 -0.19
C ASP A 325 15.08 26.63 0.44
N GLU A 326 15.12 25.88 1.54
CA GLU A 326 13.92 25.41 2.22
C GLU A 326 13.11 26.57 2.82
N CYS A 327 13.72 27.74 2.98
CA CYS A 327 13.06 28.95 3.46
C CYS A 327 12.30 29.72 2.35
N ALA A 328 12.61 29.49 1.08
CA ALA A 328 11.84 30.03 -0.04
C ALA A 328 10.58 29.19 -0.40
N LEU A 329 10.46 27.98 0.14
CA LEU A 329 9.38 27.02 -0.18
C LEU A 329 8.50 26.69 1.06
N PRO A 330 7.68 27.65 1.56
CA PRO A 330 6.80 27.40 2.70
C PRO A 330 5.76 26.31 2.34
N GLY A 331 5.76 25.20 3.08
CA GLY A 331 4.73 24.15 3.02
C GLY A 331 5.06 22.88 2.23
N LYS A 332 6.15 22.82 1.45
CA LYS A 332 6.52 21.61 0.68
C LYS A 332 7.25 20.55 1.52
N TYR A 333 7.87 20.96 2.64
CA TYR A 333 8.67 20.10 3.53
C TYR A 333 8.14 20.06 4.98
N PHE A 334 6.85 20.36 5.16
CA PHE A 334 6.18 20.17 6.45
C PHE A 334 5.90 18.67 6.66
N GLY A 335 6.70 18.02 7.54
CA GLY A 335 6.38 16.70 8.09
C GLY A 335 7.19 15.50 7.58
N SER A 336 8.19 15.68 6.72
CA SER A 336 9.08 14.59 6.31
C SER A 336 10.35 14.53 7.17
N THR A 337 10.72 13.32 7.60
CA THR A 337 11.93 13.02 8.38
C THR A 337 13.20 13.17 7.53
N TYR A 338 13.61 14.39 7.22
CA TYR A 338 14.96 14.66 6.71
C TYR A 338 15.92 14.71 7.91
N LYS A 339 16.83 13.73 7.99
CA LYS A 339 17.92 13.73 8.96
C LYS A 339 19.16 14.32 8.30
N HIS A 340 19.63 15.44 8.87
CA HIS A 340 20.98 15.99 8.74
C HIS A 340 21.53 16.15 7.30
N GLY A 341 21.29 17.33 6.72
CA GLY A 341 22.06 17.92 5.62
C GLY A 341 22.26 19.41 5.93
N MET A 342 23.41 19.98 5.57
CA MET A 342 23.89 21.31 5.97
C MET A 342 22.87 22.44 5.75
N VAL A 343 22.81 23.39 6.69
CA VAL A 343 22.23 24.72 6.49
C VAL A 343 23.15 25.48 5.52
N GLY A 344 22.93 25.33 4.22
CA GLY A 344 23.63 26.05 3.16
C GLY A 344 22.99 27.41 2.95
N THR A 345 23.69 28.48 3.32
CA THR A 345 23.24 29.84 3.02
C THR A 345 23.47 30.16 1.54
N SER A 346 22.44 30.01 0.72
CA SER A 346 22.37 30.57 -0.62
C SER A 346 21.23 31.59 -0.69
N ALA A 347 21.55 32.85 -0.40
CA ALA A 347 20.73 34.05 -0.63
C ALA A 347 19.43 34.24 0.20
N GLY A 348 19.58 34.76 1.43
CA GLY A 348 18.68 35.83 1.92
C GLY A 348 17.70 35.52 3.06
N GLY A 349 17.62 34.28 3.53
CA GLY A 349 16.86 33.90 4.74
C GLY A 349 17.73 33.10 5.70
N HIS A 350 17.57 33.32 7.01
CA HIS A 350 18.14 32.45 8.04
C HIS A 350 17.04 32.07 9.03
N GLY A 351 16.99 30.80 9.45
CA GLY A 351 15.91 30.33 10.30
C GLY A 351 15.66 28.84 10.23
N ASN A 352 14.66 28.36 10.98
CA ASN A 352 14.26 26.95 10.97
C ASN A 352 13.05 26.75 10.04
N PRO A 353 13.22 26.19 8.83
CA PRO A 353 12.15 26.01 7.85
C PRO A 353 11.07 25.01 8.33
N TYR A 354 11.35 24.21 9.36
CA TYR A 354 10.41 23.25 9.95
C TYR A 354 9.53 23.86 11.05
N THR A 355 9.57 25.18 11.24
CA THR A 355 8.69 25.92 12.17
C THR A 355 7.89 26.97 11.42
N ALA A 356 6.60 27.13 11.75
CA ALA A 356 5.79 28.24 11.24
C ALA A 356 6.46 29.57 11.60
N ASP A 357 6.65 30.46 10.61
CA ASP A 357 7.40 31.73 10.70
C ASP A 357 8.87 31.59 11.16
N GLY A 358 9.44 30.39 11.00
CA GLY A 358 10.80 30.10 11.44
C GLY A 358 11.91 30.67 10.56
N CYS A 359 11.59 31.06 9.32
CA CYS A 359 12.53 31.68 8.39
C CYS A 359 12.45 33.21 8.47
N VAL A 360 13.54 33.84 8.88
CA VAL A 360 13.66 35.30 8.98
C VAL A 360 14.39 35.82 7.74
N LYS A 361 13.73 36.67 6.96
CA LYS A 361 14.40 37.45 5.90
C LYS A 361 15.22 38.55 6.56
N THR A 362 16.53 38.54 6.41
CA THR A 362 17.38 39.62 6.92
C THR A 362 17.25 40.81 5.96
N SER A 363 16.37 41.77 6.26
CA SER A 363 16.48 43.11 5.67
C SER A 363 17.69 43.78 6.31
N LEU A 364 18.85 43.73 5.65
CA LEU A 364 20.05 44.40 6.13
C LEU A 364 19.82 45.92 6.06
N GLY A 365 19.64 46.55 7.21
CA GLY A 365 19.57 47.99 7.32
C GLY A 365 18.83 48.45 8.57
N LEU A 366 19.41 48.26 9.76
CA LEU A 366 19.13 49.16 10.89
C LEU A 366 20.32 49.18 11.85
N SER A 367 20.90 50.35 12.01
CA SER A 367 21.95 50.66 12.98
C SER A 367 21.40 50.55 14.41
N VAL A 368 22.07 49.76 15.24
CA VAL A 368 21.75 49.63 16.67
C VAL A 368 22.33 50.85 17.41
N GLY A 369 21.46 51.73 17.88
CA GLY A 369 21.78 52.69 18.94
C GLY A 369 21.60 52.00 20.30
N LEU A 370 22.70 51.78 21.02
CA LEU A 370 22.67 51.32 22.39
C LEU A 370 22.20 52.46 23.30
N GLY A 371 21.08 52.25 24.00
CA GLY A 371 20.61 53.08 25.11
C GLY A 371 20.21 52.18 26.27
N VAL A 372 21.05 52.13 27.29
CA VAL A 372 20.89 51.39 28.54
C VAL A 372 19.90 52.12 29.44
N ASP A 373 18.84 51.46 29.91
CA ASP A 373 18.18 51.84 31.17
C ASP A 373 17.87 50.59 32.01
N SER A 374 18.67 50.48 33.08
CA SER A 374 18.78 49.34 33.99
C SER A 374 17.58 49.29 34.93
N GLY A 375 16.64 48.40 34.65
CA GLY A 375 15.56 48.03 35.58
C GLY A 375 14.37 47.38 34.88
N ALA A 376 13.86 48.02 33.83
CA ALA A 376 12.76 47.46 33.03
C ALA A 376 13.25 46.31 32.13
N GLY A 377 14.48 46.41 31.61
CA GLY A 377 15.05 45.38 30.73
C GLY A 377 15.21 44.01 31.39
N LEU A 378 15.60 43.95 32.66
CA LEU A 378 15.74 42.69 33.40
C LEU A 378 14.38 42.01 33.62
N LEU A 379 13.34 42.77 34.00
CA LEU A 379 11.99 42.22 34.14
C LEU A 379 11.41 41.73 32.80
N VAL A 380 11.71 42.43 31.70
CA VAL A 380 11.30 42.02 30.34
C VAL A 380 12.08 40.77 29.89
N LEU A 381 13.35 40.63 30.25
CA LEU A 381 14.16 39.44 29.98
C LEU A 381 13.72 38.23 30.83
N ASP A 382 13.31 38.44 32.08
CA ASP A 382 12.82 37.38 32.96
C ASP A 382 11.42 36.91 32.54
N LEU A 383 10.50 37.84 32.23
CA LEU A 383 9.19 37.49 31.66
C LEU A 383 9.33 36.90 30.26
N GLY A 384 10.25 37.41 29.45
CA GLY A 384 10.57 36.91 28.12
C GLY A 384 11.15 35.49 28.19
N SER A 385 12.11 35.23 29.09
CA SER A 385 12.68 33.90 29.29
C SER A 385 11.66 32.92 29.87
N ALA A 386 10.76 33.33 30.77
CA ALA A 386 9.67 32.51 31.26
C ALA A 386 8.66 32.18 30.14
N PHE A 387 8.33 33.15 29.28
CA PHE A 387 7.43 32.95 28.14
C PHE A 387 8.06 32.04 27.08
N VAL A 388 9.35 32.23 26.79
CA VAL A 388 10.14 31.36 25.91
C VAL A 388 10.24 29.95 26.49
N THR A 389 10.53 29.81 27.78
CA THR A 389 10.62 28.50 28.44
C THR A 389 9.27 27.79 28.46
N ARG A 390 8.18 28.51 28.74
CA ARG A 390 6.82 27.98 28.66
C ARG A 390 6.44 27.61 27.23
N GLY A 391 6.84 28.42 26.26
CA GLY A 391 6.71 28.14 24.83
C GLY A 391 7.46 26.88 24.42
N ILE A 392 8.72 26.71 24.85
CA ILE A 392 9.54 25.52 24.61
C ILE A 392 8.93 24.29 25.28
N LYS A 393 8.48 24.38 26.54
CA LYS A 393 7.81 23.27 27.26
C LYS A 393 6.53 22.85 26.54
N ASN A 394 5.69 23.82 26.15
CA ASN A 394 4.45 23.55 25.41
C ASN A 394 4.73 22.97 24.01
N ARG A 395 5.76 23.47 23.32
CA ARG A 395 6.21 22.94 22.02
C ARG A 395 6.70 21.51 22.17
N ARG A 396 7.53 21.21 23.18
CA ARG A 396 8.01 19.84 23.46
C ARG A 396 6.85 18.88 23.73
N ALA A 397 5.86 19.28 24.52
CA ALA A 397 4.67 18.47 24.79
C ALA A 397 3.85 18.18 23.52
N ARG A 398 3.64 19.19 22.65
CA ARG A 398 2.94 19.01 21.37
C ARG A 398 3.72 18.11 20.39
N MET A 399 5.04 18.30 20.29
CA MET A 399 5.92 17.47 19.47
C MET A 399 5.91 16.00 19.93
N LEU A 400 5.90 15.76 21.23
CA LEU A 400 5.87 14.40 21.79
C LEU A 400 4.54 13.69 21.50
N LYS A 401 3.41 14.38 21.66
CA LYS A 401 2.08 13.88 21.26
C LYS A 401 2.00 13.50 19.78
N GLN A 402 2.51 14.37 18.91
CA GLN A 402 2.51 14.13 17.46
C GLN A 402 3.47 13.00 17.07
N LYS A 403 4.62 12.88 17.75
CA LYS A 403 5.54 11.74 17.58
C LYS A 403 4.84 10.42 17.86
N PHE A 404 4.11 10.33 18.98
CA PHE A 404 3.36 9.13 19.32
C PHE A 404 2.21 8.85 18.35
N PHE A 405 1.50 9.90 17.90
CA PHE A 405 0.45 9.75 16.89
C PHE A 405 0.97 9.12 15.59
N ILE A 406 2.14 9.56 15.11
CA ILE A 406 2.79 8.99 13.91
C ILE A 406 3.29 7.57 14.17
N GLN A 407 3.97 7.35 15.31
CA GLN A 407 4.50 6.03 15.71
C GLN A 407 3.38 4.98 15.80
N ASN A 408 2.21 5.37 16.29
CA ASN A 408 1.03 4.52 16.44
C ASN A 408 0.20 4.43 15.15
N ARG A 409 0.78 4.75 13.99
CA ARG A 409 0.14 4.70 12.66
C ARG A 409 -1.15 5.55 12.57
N GLY A 410 -1.23 6.65 13.31
CA GLY A 410 -2.42 7.52 13.34
C GLY A 410 -2.80 8.12 11.98
N HIS A 411 -1.84 8.31 11.07
CA HIS A 411 -2.11 8.73 9.69
C HIS A 411 -2.84 7.65 8.87
N LEU A 412 -2.51 6.37 9.08
CA LEU A 412 -3.22 5.27 8.44
C LEU A 412 -4.67 5.22 8.94
N LEU A 413 -4.89 5.45 10.23
CA LEU A 413 -6.23 5.54 10.80
C LEU A 413 -7.00 6.71 10.20
N GLN A 414 -6.41 7.90 10.10
CA GLN A 414 -7.04 9.06 9.46
C GLN A 414 -7.44 8.79 8.01
N GLN A 415 -6.61 8.06 7.26
CA GLN A 415 -6.89 7.70 5.87
C GLN A 415 -8.01 6.65 5.73
N LEU A 416 -8.12 5.72 6.68
CA LEU A 416 -9.22 4.75 6.75
C LEU A 416 -10.53 5.42 7.20
N VAL A 417 -10.41 6.42 8.07
CA VAL A 417 -11.52 7.15 8.68
C VAL A 417 -12.07 8.25 7.75
N SER A 418 -11.26 8.82 6.87
CA SER A 418 -11.70 9.84 5.89
C SER A 418 -12.66 9.31 4.82
N GLN A 419 -12.80 7.99 4.69
CA GLN A 419 -13.78 7.34 3.82
C GLN A 419 -15.22 7.36 4.41
N ASN A 420 -15.40 7.63 5.71
CA ASN A 420 -16.71 7.71 6.37
C ASN A 420 -16.78 8.94 7.29
N THR A 421 -17.33 10.04 6.79
CA THR A 421 -17.34 11.36 7.47
C THR A 421 -18.15 11.39 8.76
N ASP A 422 -19.13 10.50 8.94
CA ASP A 422 -19.97 10.43 10.15
C ASP A 422 -19.30 9.70 11.34
N ILE A 423 -18.29 8.87 11.07
CA ILE A 423 -17.58 8.06 12.08
C ILE A 423 -16.30 8.78 12.55
N SER A 424 -15.77 9.67 11.71
CA SER A 424 -14.44 10.27 11.88
C SER A 424 -14.28 11.22 13.05
N GLU A 425 -15.29 12.03 13.35
CA GLU A 425 -15.23 13.01 14.44
C GLU A 425 -15.30 12.37 15.83
N ARG A 426 -15.68 11.09 15.95
CA ARG A 426 -15.97 10.43 17.24
C ARG A 426 -14.94 9.39 17.67
N MET A 427 -13.96 9.07 16.81
CA MET A 427 -13.09 7.89 16.99
C MET A 427 -11.69 8.20 17.53
N ILE A 428 -11.24 9.46 17.57
CA ILE A 428 -9.93 9.87 18.12
C ILE A 428 -10.15 10.67 19.40
N ILE A 429 -9.67 10.16 20.53
CA ILE A 429 -9.91 10.73 21.86
C ILE A 429 -8.63 11.41 22.38
N PRO A 430 -8.71 12.62 22.95
CA PRO A 430 -7.54 13.29 23.56
C PRO A 430 -7.10 12.57 24.85
N PRO A 431 -5.79 12.51 25.17
CA PRO A 431 -5.26 11.72 26.29
C PRO A 431 -5.76 12.15 27.68
N VAL A 432 -6.24 13.39 27.81
CA VAL A 432 -6.76 13.93 29.07
C VAL A 432 -8.05 13.21 29.51
N GLU A 433 -8.86 12.73 28.58
CA GLU A 433 -10.10 12.03 28.88
C GLU A 433 -9.89 10.65 29.53
N PRO A 434 -9.10 9.73 28.94
CA PRO A 434 -8.80 8.45 29.59
C PRO A 434 -8.01 8.63 30.90
N GLU A 435 -7.11 9.61 31.00
CA GLU A 435 -6.41 9.93 32.26
C GLU A 435 -7.39 10.35 33.37
N LYS A 436 -8.35 11.22 33.06
CA LYS A 436 -9.38 11.64 34.02
C LYS A 436 -10.32 10.50 34.39
N ALA A 437 -10.74 9.70 33.40
CA ALA A 437 -11.66 8.60 33.62
C ALA A 437 -11.07 7.47 34.47
N THR A 438 -9.77 7.22 34.33
CA THR A 438 -9.03 6.16 35.05
C THR A 438 -8.38 6.64 36.35
N ASN A 439 -8.56 7.91 36.74
CA ASN A 439 -7.87 8.51 37.88
C ASN A 439 -6.34 8.37 37.77
N THR A 440 -5.79 8.79 36.62
CA THR A 440 -4.36 8.67 36.31
C THR A 440 -3.87 7.22 36.35
N PHE A 441 -4.64 6.31 35.73
CA PHE A 441 -4.34 4.87 35.67
C PHE A 441 -4.13 4.23 37.05
N ASP A 442 -5.04 4.52 37.97
CA ASP A 442 -5.00 4.00 39.34
C ASP A 442 -5.03 2.46 39.35
N ASN A 443 -4.11 1.84 40.09
CA ASN A 443 -4.03 0.39 40.24
C ASN A 443 -5.30 -0.21 40.87
N ALA A 444 -6.04 0.54 41.69
CA ALA A 444 -7.31 0.09 42.24
C ALA A 444 -8.42 -0.09 41.17
N ARG A 445 -8.22 0.44 39.96
CA ARG A 445 -9.14 0.34 38.83
C ARG A 445 -8.67 -0.66 37.76
N LYS A 446 -7.55 -1.34 37.99
CA LYS A 446 -7.03 -2.37 37.08
C LYS A 446 -7.89 -3.62 37.15
N LEU A 447 -8.35 -4.11 35.99
CA LEU A 447 -9.20 -5.29 35.88
C LEU A 447 -8.41 -6.57 35.59
N GLY A 448 -7.24 -6.49 34.95
CA GLY A 448 -6.42 -7.64 34.59
C GLY A 448 -5.59 -7.40 33.32
N GLY A 449 -4.80 -8.39 32.89
CA GLY A 449 -4.00 -8.28 31.66
C GLY A 449 -3.41 -9.60 31.13
N GLY A 450 -3.61 -9.84 29.83
CA GLY A 450 -2.89 -10.82 29.01
C GLY A 450 -1.85 -10.12 28.12
N ASP A 451 -2.24 -9.67 26.93
CA ASP A 451 -1.41 -8.89 25.99
C ASP A 451 -1.38 -7.36 26.28
N GLY A 452 -2.00 -6.91 27.37
CA GLY A 452 -2.08 -5.49 27.75
C GLY A 452 -2.73 -5.28 29.11
N THR A 453 -2.72 -4.06 29.64
CA THR A 453 -3.34 -3.72 30.94
C THR A 453 -4.70 -3.06 30.76
N VAL A 454 -5.74 -3.60 31.39
CA VAL A 454 -7.11 -3.07 31.30
C VAL A 454 -7.48 -2.29 32.56
N TYR A 455 -8.05 -1.09 32.38
CA TYR A 455 -8.52 -0.21 33.46
C TYR A 455 -10.01 0.09 33.34
N LYS A 456 -10.70 0.18 34.49
CA LYS A 456 -12.08 0.65 34.58
C LYS A 456 -12.13 2.18 34.69
N GLY A 457 -12.83 2.83 33.77
CA GLY A 457 -13.01 4.29 33.75
C GLY A 457 -14.47 4.71 33.75
N ILE A 458 -14.75 5.93 34.20
CA ILE A 458 -16.06 6.58 34.04
C ILE A 458 -15.85 7.82 33.19
N LEU A 459 -16.43 7.86 31.98
CA LEU A 459 -16.44 9.05 31.13
C LEU A 459 -17.74 9.83 31.33
N SER A 460 -17.68 11.15 31.20
CA SER A 460 -18.83 12.06 31.38
C SER A 460 -19.80 12.12 30.19
N THR A 461 -19.49 11.46 29.07
CA THR A 461 -20.28 11.48 27.83
C THR A 461 -20.65 10.04 27.43
N CYS A 462 -21.94 9.80 27.15
CA CYS A 462 -22.55 8.46 27.11
C CYS A 462 -22.55 7.79 25.71
N THR A 463 -21.64 8.16 24.82
CA THR A 463 -21.50 7.57 23.48
C THR A 463 -20.02 7.50 23.13
N LEU A 464 -19.42 6.31 23.09
CA LEU A 464 -17.99 6.17 22.82
C LEU A 464 -17.62 4.88 22.08
N PHE A 465 -16.85 5.02 21.00
CA PHE A 465 -16.05 3.97 20.36
C PHE A 465 -14.83 4.64 19.72
N GLY A 466 -13.75 4.83 20.49
CA GLY A 466 -12.58 5.58 20.02
C GLY A 466 -11.24 5.08 20.56
N CYS A 467 -10.16 5.62 20.03
CA CYS A 467 -8.79 5.29 20.39
C CYS A 467 -7.97 6.56 20.69
N CYS A 468 -6.98 6.45 21.57
CA CYS A 468 -6.01 7.50 21.84
C CYS A 468 -4.64 7.06 21.30
N LEU A 469 -4.12 7.80 20.34
CA LEU A 469 -2.83 7.49 19.68
C LEU A 469 -1.72 8.47 20.08
N GLU A 470 -2.02 9.50 20.89
CA GLU A 470 -1.06 10.52 21.36
C GLU A 470 -0.21 10.08 22.57
N THR A 471 -0.26 8.80 22.92
CA THR A 471 0.41 8.19 24.09
C THR A 471 1.50 7.22 23.64
N GLU A 472 2.49 6.97 24.52
CA GLU A 472 3.61 6.05 24.23
C GLU A 472 3.16 4.65 23.79
N MET A 473 2.07 4.16 24.38
CA MET A 473 1.33 2.98 23.94
C MET A 473 -0.09 3.41 23.53
N PRO A 474 -0.63 2.94 22.39
CA PRO A 474 -1.98 3.32 21.95
C PRO A 474 -3.02 2.77 22.93
N LEU A 475 -4.03 3.58 23.24
CA LEU A 475 -5.14 3.20 24.13
C LEU A 475 -6.40 2.96 23.31
N LEU A 476 -7.10 1.87 23.61
CA LEU A 476 -8.42 1.59 23.04
C LEU A 476 -9.47 1.81 24.12
N VAL A 477 -10.54 2.54 23.80
CA VAL A 477 -11.64 2.79 24.73
C VAL A 477 -12.92 2.17 24.18
N TYR A 478 -13.45 1.23 24.95
CA TYR A 478 -14.65 0.48 24.63
C TYR A 478 -15.62 0.51 25.82
N GLU A 479 -16.88 0.18 25.54
CA GLU A 479 -17.92 0.04 26.55
C GLU A 479 -17.49 -0.95 27.64
N PHE A 480 -17.67 -0.57 28.91
CA PHE A 480 -17.40 -1.48 30.01
C PHE A 480 -18.47 -2.56 30.09
N ILE A 481 -18.04 -3.81 29.93
CA ILE A 481 -18.91 -4.98 30.03
C ILE A 481 -18.83 -5.53 31.45
N SER A 482 -19.94 -5.44 32.19
CA SER A 482 -19.94 -5.56 33.65
C SER A 482 -19.79 -6.97 34.21
N ASN A 483 -20.06 -8.01 33.42
CA ASN A 483 -20.10 -9.39 33.91
C ASN A 483 -18.82 -10.20 33.60
N GLY A 484 -17.72 -9.53 33.25
CA GLY A 484 -16.45 -10.21 33.01
C GLY A 484 -16.47 -11.09 31.75
N THR A 485 -15.61 -12.12 31.74
CA THR A 485 -15.42 -13.01 30.59
C THR A 485 -16.20 -14.31 30.75
N LEU A 486 -16.49 -14.99 29.63
CA LEU A 486 -17.04 -16.35 29.65
C LEU A 486 -16.12 -17.30 30.42
N TYR A 487 -14.80 -17.10 30.35
CA TYR A 487 -13.83 -17.88 31.13
C TYR A 487 -14.08 -17.78 32.64
N ASP A 488 -14.39 -16.58 33.16
CA ASP A 488 -14.61 -16.36 34.59
C ASP A 488 -15.83 -17.14 35.09
N HIS A 489 -16.91 -17.15 34.30
CA HIS A 489 -18.13 -17.89 34.63
C HIS A 489 -17.97 -19.41 34.53
N LEU A 490 -17.07 -19.88 33.66
CA LEU A 490 -16.80 -21.31 33.51
C LEU A 490 -15.78 -21.83 34.53
N HIS A 491 -14.70 -21.11 34.82
CA HIS A 491 -13.54 -21.69 35.51
C HIS A 491 -13.17 -21.07 36.86
N VAL A 492 -13.72 -19.91 37.22
CA VAL A 492 -13.35 -19.21 38.45
C VAL A 492 -14.38 -19.51 39.55
N GLU A 493 -13.92 -20.05 40.67
CA GLU A 493 -14.75 -20.31 41.85
C GLU A 493 -15.22 -18.98 42.47
N GLY A 494 -16.54 -18.76 42.51
CA GLY A 494 -17.17 -17.56 43.07
C GLY A 494 -17.99 -16.74 42.07
N ALA A 495 -17.87 -16.98 40.76
CA ALA A 495 -18.80 -16.43 39.75
C ALA A 495 -20.11 -17.23 39.73
N THR A 496 -21.24 -16.58 39.40
CA THR A 496 -22.53 -17.27 39.22
C THR A 496 -22.41 -18.26 38.06
N PRO A 497 -22.61 -19.57 38.29
CA PRO A 497 -22.54 -20.59 37.24
C PRO A 497 -23.56 -20.31 36.13
N LEU A 498 -23.14 -20.48 34.87
CA LEU A 498 -24.04 -20.37 33.73
C LEU A 498 -24.92 -21.63 33.65
N GLY A 499 -26.23 -21.45 33.77
CA GLY A 499 -27.21 -22.51 33.48
C GLY A 499 -27.23 -22.87 31.99
N TRP A 500 -27.79 -24.04 31.67
CA TRP A 500 -27.90 -24.53 30.29
C TRP A 500 -28.66 -23.55 29.39
N ASP A 501 -29.67 -22.87 29.89
CA ASP A 501 -30.46 -21.87 29.16
C ASP A 501 -29.62 -20.71 28.57
N HIS A 502 -28.46 -20.41 29.17
CA HIS A 502 -27.56 -19.35 28.71
C HIS A 502 -26.46 -19.85 27.77
N ARG A 503 -26.02 -21.11 27.88
CA ARG A 503 -24.82 -21.62 27.17
C ARG A 503 -25.00 -21.73 25.64
N PRO A 504 -26.08 -22.33 25.10
CA PRO A 504 -26.35 -22.34 23.66
C PRO A 504 -26.59 -20.93 23.11
N ARG A 505 -27.23 -20.04 23.87
CA ARG A 505 -27.46 -18.65 23.47
C ARG A 505 -26.14 -17.90 23.26
N ILE A 506 -25.20 -18.02 24.21
CA ILE A 506 -23.85 -17.45 24.10
C ILE A 506 -23.12 -18.01 22.87
N ALA A 507 -23.25 -19.31 22.60
CA ALA A 507 -22.67 -19.94 21.42
C ALA A 507 -23.27 -19.41 20.11
N THR A 508 -24.59 -19.26 20.03
CA THR A 508 -25.29 -18.69 18.87
C THR A 508 -24.87 -17.24 18.62
N GLU A 509 -24.80 -16.42 19.66
CA GLU A 509 -24.40 -15.01 19.56
C GLU A 509 -22.93 -14.88 19.11
N THR A 510 -22.04 -15.71 19.65
CA THR A 510 -20.64 -15.79 19.23
C THR A 510 -20.52 -16.20 17.76
N ALA A 511 -21.28 -17.20 17.32
CA ALA A 511 -21.25 -17.67 15.95
C ALA A 511 -21.84 -16.65 14.96
N ARG A 512 -22.85 -15.86 15.38
CA ARG A 512 -23.38 -14.73 14.58
C ARG A 512 -22.35 -13.61 14.43
N ALA A 513 -21.64 -13.28 15.50
CA ALA A 513 -20.57 -12.27 15.46
C ALA A 513 -19.44 -12.70 14.50
N LEU A 514 -19.00 -13.95 14.59
CA LEU A 514 -18.02 -14.54 13.68
C LEU A 514 -18.50 -14.54 12.21
N ALA A 515 -19.74 -14.96 11.96
CA ALA A 515 -20.32 -14.95 10.62
C ALA A 515 -20.43 -13.53 10.02
N TYR A 516 -20.71 -12.52 10.85
CA TYR A 516 -20.75 -11.12 10.43
C TYR A 516 -19.35 -10.61 10.06
N LEU A 517 -18.31 -10.94 10.84
CA LEU A 517 -16.93 -10.54 10.56
C LEU A 517 -16.40 -11.14 9.24
N HIS A 518 -16.79 -12.37 8.92
CA HIS A 518 -16.46 -13.03 7.65
C HIS A 518 -17.19 -12.43 6.44
N MET A 519 -18.21 -11.57 6.64
CA MET A 519 -19.07 -11.06 5.56
C MET A 519 -19.03 -9.54 5.33
N ALA A 520 -18.86 -8.73 6.36
CA ALA A 520 -19.14 -7.29 6.31
C ALA A 520 -17.98 -6.41 5.81
N VAL A 521 -16.81 -6.98 5.50
CA VAL A 521 -15.60 -6.21 5.17
C VAL A 521 -14.97 -6.71 3.86
N PHE A 522 -14.61 -5.78 2.97
CA PHE A 522 -14.04 -6.01 1.63
C PHE A 522 -12.72 -6.81 1.64
N PHE A 523 -12.12 -6.96 2.82
CA PHE A 523 -11.11 -7.94 3.19
C PHE A 523 -11.71 -8.71 4.37
N PRO A 524 -11.86 -10.05 4.33
CA PRO A 524 -12.39 -10.76 5.49
C PRO A 524 -11.52 -10.40 6.70
N ILE A 525 -12.12 -9.84 7.75
CA ILE A 525 -11.47 -9.65 9.05
C ILE A 525 -11.69 -10.95 9.79
N VAL A 526 -10.59 -11.53 10.24
CA VAL A 526 -10.53 -12.95 10.56
C VAL A 526 -9.96 -13.12 11.98
N GLN A 527 -10.32 -14.12 12.79
CA GLN A 527 -10.15 -14.10 14.26
C GLN A 527 -9.17 -15.15 14.84
N ARG A 528 -7.91 -14.77 15.13
CA ARG A 528 -6.89 -15.72 15.66
C ARG A 528 -7.09 -16.20 17.10
N ASP A 529 -8.05 -15.66 17.85
CA ASP A 529 -8.14 -15.91 19.29
C ASP A 529 -9.59 -16.02 19.78
N VAL A 530 -10.38 -16.90 19.14
CA VAL A 530 -11.68 -17.33 19.69
C VAL A 530 -11.41 -18.22 20.91
N LYS A 531 -11.45 -17.61 22.10
CA LYS A 531 -11.32 -18.27 23.40
C LYS A 531 -12.34 -17.70 24.38
N SER A 532 -12.72 -18.48 25.38
CA SER A 532 -13.64 -18.04 26.45
C SER A 532 -13.17 -16.77 27.18
N SER A 533 -11.86 -16.49 27.23
CA SER A 533 -11.31 -15.25 27.82
C SER A 533 -11.54 -14.00 26.98
N ASN A 534 -11.89 -14.15 25.69
CA ASN A 534 -12.10 -13.05 24.75
C ASN A 534 -13.59 -12.85 24.40
N ILE A 535 -14.48 -13.60 25.06
CA ILE A 535 -15.94 -13.45 24.99
C ILE A 535 -16.39 -12.77 26.28
N LEU A 536 -16.87 -11.54 26.18
CA LEU A 536 -17.31 -10.72 27.31
C LEU A 536 -18.84 -10.81 27.45
N LEU A 537 -19.34 -10.86 28.69
CA LEU A 537 -20.77 -10.99 28.98
C LEU A 537 -21.34 -9.71 29.61
N ASP A 538 -22.39 -9.15 29.02
CA ASP A 538 -23.06 -7.97 29.59
C ASP A 538 -23.98 -8.31 30.78
N GLY A 539 -24.59 -7.29 31.39
CA GLY A 539 -25.49 -7.45 32.55
C GLY A 539 -26.74 -8.29 32.29
N SER A 540 -27.01 -8.64 31.03
CA SER A 540 -28.07 -9.56 30.59
C SER A 540 -27.54 -10.89 30.05
N LEU A 541 -26.24 -11.17 30.26
CA LEU A 541 -25.52 -12.36 29.77
C LEU A 541 -25.45 -12.46 28.23
N MET A 542 -25.54 -11.33 27.52
CA MET A 542 -25.29 -11.28 26.08
C MET A 542 -23.79 -11.30 25.78
N ALA A 543 -23.39 -12.06 24.77
CA ALA A 543 -22.00 -12.22 24.38
C ALA A 543 -21.52 -11.12 23.42
N LYS A 544 -20.38 -10.49 23.74
CA LYS A 544 -19.64 -9.56 22.86
C LYS A 544 -18.20 -10.06 22.69
N THR A 545 -17.76 -10.22 21.43
CA THR A 545 -16.44 -10.78 21.08
C THR A 545 -15.39 -9.68 20.83
N LEU A 546 -14.18 -9.84 21.39
CA LEU A 546 -13.05 -8.93 21.15
C LEU A 546 -12.28 -9.32 19.85
N CYS A 547 -11.89 -8.36 19.02
CA CYS A 547 -11.40 -8.60 17.64
C CYS A 547 -9.86 -8.52 17.48
N THR A 548 -9.22 -9.49 16.82
CA THR A 548 -7.81 -9.49 16.31
C THR A 548 -7.71 -10.33 15.01
N THR A 549 -6.66 -10.20 14.18
CA THR A 549 -6.56 -10.65 12.75
C THR A 549 -6.04 -12.10 12.51
N THR A 550 -6.69 -12.94 11.65
CA THR A 550 -6.23 -14.09 10.77
C THR A 550 -7.28 -15.16 10.37
N ARG A 551 -7.22 -15.78 9.16
CA ARG A 551 -7.54 -17.24 8.92
C ARG A 551 -8.99 -17.85 8.96
N GLU A 552 -9.86 -17.83 7.94
CA GLU A 552 -11.27 -18.36 8.02
C GLU A 552 -11.38 -19.79 8.57
N ASP A 553 -10.50 -20.70 8.15
CA ASP A 553 -10.51 -22.11 8.57
C ASP A 553 -10.14 -22.31 10.06
N SER A 554 -9.40 -21.36 10.64
CA SER A 554 -8.91 -21.40 12.03
C SER A 554 -10.01 -21.02 13.04
N ASP A 555 -10.96 -20.19 12.61
CA ASP A 555 -12.02 -19.64 13.46
C ASP A 555 -13.06 -20.72 13.80
N VAL A 556 -13.39 -21.57 12.83
CA VAL A 556 -14.32 -22.71 13.02
C VAL A 556 -13.75 -23.71 14.03
N TYR A 557 -12.46 -24.03 13.93
CA TYR A 557 -11.81 -24.95 14.86
C TYR A 557 -11.80 -24.39 16.29
N SER A 558 -11.48 -23.10 16.43
CA SER A 558 -11.42 -22.41 17.72
C SER A 558 -12.81 -22.22 18.34
N PHE A 559 -13.84 -21.98 17.52
CA PHE A 559 -15.24 -22.01 17.95
C PHE A 559 -15.65 -23.39 18.49
N GLY A 560 -15.19 -24.48 17.85
CA GLY A 560 -15.37 -25.84 18.34
C GLY A 560 -14.76 -26.07 19.73
N VAL A 561 -13.59 -25.49 20.02
CA VAL A 561 -12.97 -25.54 21.37
C VAL A 561 -13.86 -24.86 22.41
N VAL A 562 -14.42 -23.68 22.09
CA VAL A 562 -15.35 -22.97 22.99
C VAL A 562 -16.63 -23.77 23.26
N LEU A 563 -17.17 -24.46 22.26
CA LEU A 563 -18.31 -25.36 22.45
C LEU A 563 -18.00 -26.50 23.42
N ILE A 564 -16.83 -27.15 23.30
CA ILE A 564 -16.39 -28.18 24.26
C ILE A 564 -16.23 -27.59 25.66
N GLU A 565 -15.67 -26.39 25.77
CA GLU A 565 -15.48 -25.71 27.06
C GLU A 565 -16.81 -25.37 27.74
N LEU A 566 -17.81 -24.92 26.96
CA LEU A 566 -19.19 -24.71 27.43
C LEU A 566 -19.85 -26.01 27.90
N LEU A 567 -19.61 -27.14 27.20
CA LEU A 567 -20.20 -28.44 27.51
C LEU A 567 -19.58 -29.14 28.73
N THR A 568 -18.29 -28.91 28.96
CA THR A 568 -17.50 -29.68 29.94
C THR A 568 -17.08 -28.87 31.16
N ARG A 569 -17.07 -27.54 31.05
CA ARG A 569 -16.51 -26.63 32.05
C ARG A 569 -15.04 -26.94 32.38
N LYS A 570 -14.32 -27.59 31.45
CA LYS A 570 -12.89 -27.96 31.56
C LYS A 570 -12.03 -27.09 30.65
N LYS A 571 -10.82 -26.76 31.10
CA LYS A 571 -9.86 -25.94 30.34
C LYS A 571 -9.26 -26.73 29.18
N SER A 572 -9.10 -26.09 28.02
CA SER A 572 -8.56 -26.72 26.80
C SER A 572 -7.04 -26.96 26.82
N PHE A 573 -6.29 -26.22 27.66
CA PHE A 573 -4.86 -26.45 27.94
C PHE A 573 -4.59 -26.42 29.46
N SER A 574 -4.00 -27.49 29.99
CA SER A 574 -3.48 -27.55 31.37
C SER A 574 -1.95 -27.52 31.31
N TYR A 575 -1.33 -26.48 31.89
CA TYR A 575 0.13 -26.40 32.01
C TYR A 575 0.56 -27.36 33.14
N GLY A 576 0.96 -28.60 32.78
CA GLY A 576 1.52 -29.53 33.76
C GLY A 576 1.33 -31.03 33.52
N SER A 577 0.57 -31.49 32.52
CA SER A 577 0.43 -32.93 32.23
C SER A 577 1.37 -33.33 31.09
N THR A 578 2.35 -34.18 31.39
CA THR A 578 3.31 -34.78 30.44
C THR A 578 2.70 -35.82 29.49
N GLU A 579 1.39 -35.79 29.28
CA GLU A 579 0.71 -36.65 28.30
C GLU A 579 -0.17 -35.80 27.41
N ASN A 580 0.05 -35.98 26.11
CA ASN A 580 -0.50 -35.21 25.00
C ASN A 580 -1.98 -35.58 24.70
N ASP A 581 -2.74 -35.97 25.73
CA ASP A 581 -4.17 -36.30 25.60
C ASP A 581 -4.98 -35.01 25.74
N SER A 582 -4.96 -34.20 24.69
CA SER A 582 -5.80 -32.99 24.63
C SER A 582 -7.26 -33.37 24.90
N LEU A 583 -7.95 -32.61 25.77
CA LEU A 583 -9.38 -32.75 26.08
C LEU A 583 -10.24 -33.00 24.82
N ILE A 584 -9.79 -32.45 23.69
CA ILE A 584 -10.34 -32.58 22.34
C ILE A 584 -10.33 -34.04 21.84
N ALA A 585 -9.21 -34.74 21.98
CA ALA A 585 -9.07 -36.14 21.56
C ALA A 585 -9.95 -37.07 22.42
N GLN A 586 -9.97 -36.82 23.74
CA GLN A 586 -10.82 -37.56 24.67
C GLN A 586 -12.31 -37.33 24.39
N PHE A 587 -12.72 -36.08 24.19
CA PHE A 587 -14.10 -35.70 23.88
C PHE A 587 -14.58 -36.33 22.57
N THR A 588 -13.76 -36.26 21.51
CA THR A 588 -14.10 -36.84 20.20
C THR A 588 -14.22 -38.36 20.27
N SER A 589 -13.35 -39.02 21.03
CA SER A 589 -13.41 -40.48 21.24
C SER A 589 -14.66 -40.89 22.03
N LEU A 590 -15.02 -40.15 23.08
CA LEU A 590 -16.20 -40.47 23.89
C LEU A 590 -17.52 -40.19 23.15
N LEU A 591 -17.53 -39.19 22.26
CA LEU A 591 -18.66 -38.93 21.37
C LEU A 591 -18.92 -40.10 20.42
N THR A 592 -17.88 -40.68 19.80
CA THR A 592 -18.04 -41.81 18.87
C THR A 592 -18.52 -43.09 19.56
N HIS A 593 -18.15 -43.28 20.82
CA HIS A 593 -18.59 -44.42 21.64
C HIS A 593 -19.92 -44.16 22.38
N GLY A 594 -20.56 -43.01 22.17
CA GLY A 594 -21.85 -42.66 22.79
C GLY A 594 -21.80 -42.47 24.31
N ASN A 595 -20.62 -42.17 24.87
CA ASN A 595 -20.37 -42.12 26.32
C ASN A 595 -19.88 -40.73 26.76
N LEU A 596 -20.64 -39.69 26.43
CA LEU A 596 -20.32 -38.30 26.79
C LEU A 596 -20.51 -37.97 28.28
N SER A 597 -21.28 -38.78 29.01
CA SER A 597 -21.63 -38.56 30.43
C SER A 597 -20.41 -38.44 31.35
N CYS A 598 -19.28 -39.03 30.99
CA CYS A 598 -18.05 -38.97 31.78
C CYS A 598 -17.29 -37.63 31.65
N VAL A 599 -17.63 -36.79 30.66
CA VAL A 599 -16.89 -35.56 30.36
C VAL A 599 -17.74 -34.31 30.40
N LEU A 600 -19.06 -34.42 30.23
CA LEU A 600 -20.00 -33.31 30.37
C LEU A 600 -20.05 -32.76 31.80
N ASP A 601 -20.32 -31.47 31.92
CA ASP A 601 -20.62 -30.81 33.20
C ASP A 601 -21.89 -31.45 33.81
N PRO A 602 -21.83 -31.96 35.07
CA PRO A 602 -23.00 -32.54 35.73
C PRO A 602 -24.24 -31.64 35.70
N GLN A 603 -24.05 -30.31 35.76
CA GLN A 603 -25.15 -29.35 35.67
C GLN A 603 -25.84 -29.40 34.30
N ILE A 604 -25.08 -29.53 33.21
CA ILE A 604 -25.64 -29.63 31.85
C ILE A 604 -26.38 -30.95 31.65
N MET A 605 -25.88 -32.03 32.25
CA MET A 605 -26.52 -33.33 32.14
C MET A 605 -27.93 -33.34 32.75
N GLU A 606 -28.16 -32.51 33.77
CA GLU A 606 -29.46 -32.34 34.40
C GLU A 606 -30.36 -31.36 33.63
N GLU A 607 -29.80 -30.25 33.16
CA GLU A 607 -30.57 -29.14 32.59
C GLU A 607 -30.79 -29.21 31.06
N GLY A 608 -29.88 -29.85 30.31
CA GLY A 608 -29.78 -29.66 28.85
C GLY A 608 -30.50 -30.66 27.94
N GLY A 609 -30.96 -31.80 28.48
CA GLY A 609 -31.75 -32.76 27.72
C GLY A 609 -31.11 -33.25 26.40
N LYS A 610 -31.88 -33.29 25.31
CA LYS A 610 -31.42 -33.82 24.01
C LYS A 610 -30.50 -32.87 23.23
N GLU A 611 -30.63 -31.57 23.47
CA GLU A 611 -29.88 -30.51 22.77
C GLU A 611 -28.37 -30.62 23.03
N VAL A 612 -27.98 -31.15 24.18
CA VAL A 612 -26.56 -31.39 24.54
C VAL A 612 -25.84 -32.25 23.50
N ASN A 613 -26.51 -33.29 22.98
CA ASN A 613 -25.93 -34.18 21.98
C ASN A 613 -25.80 -33.50 20.61
N GLU A 614 -26.71 -32.60 20.27
CA GLU A 614 -26.67 -31.83 19.03
C GLU A 614 -25.52 -30.82 19.05
N VAL A 615 -25.36 -30.10 20.17
CA VAL A 615 -24.23 -29.17 20.38
C VAL A 615 -22.89 -29.93 20.42
N ALA A 616 -22.85 -31.12 21.03
CA ALA A 616 -21.65 -31.97 21.05
C ALA A 616 -21.25 -32.49 19.67
N ALA A 617 -22.24 -32.88 18.85
CA ALA A 617 -22.01 -33.29 17.47
C ALA A 617 -21.51 -32.12 16.60
N LEU A 618 -22.08 -30.92 16.79
CA LEU A 618 -21.64 -29.70 16.14
C LEU A 618 -20.19 -29.35 16.50
N ALA A 619 -19.84 -29.43 17.79
CA ALA A 619 -18.48 -29.20 18.27
C ALA A 619 -17.47 -30.16 17.59
N ALA A 620 -17.78 -31.45 17.49
CA ALA A 620 -16.90 -32.42 16.85
C ALA A 620 -16.74 -32.21 15.33
N MET A 621 -17.77 -31.72 14.63
CA MET A 621 -17.65 -31.35 13.21
C MET A 621 -16.75 -30.13 13.02
N CYS A 622 -16.85 -29.13 13.90
CA CYS A 622 -16.01 -27.93 13.85
C CYS A 622 -14.52 -28.24 14.04
N MET A 623 -14.20 -29.34 14.70
CA MET A 623 -12.83 -29.70 15.12
C MET A 623 -12.13 -30.73 14.24
N LYS A 624 -12.66 -31.02 13.05
CA LYS A 624 -11.99 -31.90 12.06
C LYS A 624 -10.61 -31.36 11.70
N LEU A 625 -9.63 -32.24 11.51
CA LEU A 625 -8.24 -31.82 11.22
C LEU A 625 -8.11 -31.15 9.85
N LYS A 626 -8.87 -31.62 8.85
CA LYS A 626 -8.91 -31.00 7.52
C LYS A 626 -9.93 -29.86 7.50
N ALA A 627 -9.52 -28.71 6.98
CA ALA A 627 -10.38 -27.53 6.85
C ALA A 627 -11.62 -27.78 5.97
N GLU A 628 -11.46 -28.53 4.89
CA GLU A 628 -12.52 -28.88 3.92
C GLU A 628 -13.64 -29.74 4.53
N GLU A 629 -13.36 -30.45 5.62
CA GLU A 629 -14.33 -31.29 6.34
C GLU A 629 -15.08 -30.52 7.44
N ARG A 630 -14.71 -29.25 7.68
CA ARG A 630 -15.34 -28.41 8.70
C ARG A 630 -16.59 -27.71 8.13
N PRO A 631 -17.64 -27.55 8.95
CA PRO A 631 -18.81 -26.77 8.56
C PRO A 631 -18.44 -25.29 8.36
N THR A 632 -19.13 -24.63 7.43
CA THR A 632 -19.01 -23.18 7.28
C THR A 632 -19.80 -22.44 8.36
N MET A 633 -19.24 -21.36 8.92
CA MET A 633 -19.94 -20.54 9.94
C MET A 633 -21.33 -20.10 9.48
N ARG A 634 -21.46 -19.72 8.20
CA ARG A 634 -22.68 -19.15 7.62
C ARG A 634 -23.76 -20.17 7.28
N ARG A 635 -23.41 -21.27 6.60
CA ARG A 635 -24.41 -22.17 6.01
C ARG A 635 -24.71 -23.38 6.90
N ASP A 636 -23.74 -23.82 7.67
CA ASP A 636 -23.84 -25.11 8.37
C ASP A 636 -23.98 -24.94 9.89
N ILE A 637 -23.38 -23.89 10.46
CA ILE A 637 -23.43 -23.60 11.92
C ILE A 637 -24.62 -22.71 12.28
N MET A 638 -24.98 -21.70 11.48
CA MET A 638 -26.14 -20.83 11.79
C MET A 638 -27.52 -21.49 11.59
N HIS A 639 -27.57 -22.60 10.85
CA HIS A 639 -28.82 -23.30 10.51
C HIS A 639 -29.11 -24.52 11.38
N ARG A 640 -28.24 -24.83 12.33
CA ARG A 640 -28.35 -25.90 13.33
C ARG A 640 -28.30 -25.27 14.71
#